data_AF-A0A929KBP3-F1
#
_entry.id   AF-A0A929KBP3-F1
#
_cell.length_a   1.000
_cell.length_b   1.000
_cell.length_c   1.000
_cell.angle_alpha   90.00
_cell.angle_beta   90.00
_cell.angle_gamma   90.00
#
_symmetry.space_group_name_H-M   'P 1'
#
loop_
_entity.id
_entity.type
_entity.pdbx_description
1 polymer ?
#
loop_
_entity_poly.entity_id
_entity_poly.type
_entity_poly.pdbx_seq_one_letter_code
_entity_poly.pdbx_strand_id
1 'polypeptide(L)'
;MSTNYTTKQIDPFLDEEEKDNGQTLKSYIDKILANWFLFLIGVTLCTFLAVIYAKFADTAYHIDGKILVKDEKSGPSGSKGLIADMDLGSLLGGSSSAENEIEILKSRTLMTKVVRKLNLNIIHGMKGKLRSTEVEDALVPYTVQIVSQTDTIQPKSYQIDNITSRSLHLKSSDQGIDMVIPYGKLVKLPQYTLLFTFKPGYKMIEGDFVYSLNIQSIDSRAESLIKSFNAVITSKQSTVISVSFDYSVPSKGEQILQTLMDLYLRDNLEDKKRIADSTLHFIDGQLAGVTADLKGIETQIETFKESNQLADITAQSQALVTNASDYYKKLNEAELQLNVLQSISAYVNNPANKRIIPSSLNVQDPVFTTYVGLYNELLIQRDKAMLAYTEENPIVRNLDEQIETVRKNLVKSFNSYRNNLIQAKTQLVKNNNSITSEIKKVPKQEREFLDYTRQQNLRQQLYIFLLEKREETAISRTSTFSSSQIIDSAKSAHAPFSPKKGMVYLVGMLIGLVLPLGYLSLKEMLNTRIQTKQDLTSGTSIPVVGEISHNADNSSLVIDSKSRSIISEQFRGLRTNLQFLLKADQPNVIMITSSMSGEGKSFISLNLANALAIGNKTVVLMELDLRKPKLTTNIGMVNKSGFSNYVATGKLSIEDIITPTTIHKNVSLISSGPIPPNPAELLLNEKLKTLIDFLKEKFDYVIIDSAPVGLVSDALLIENFVDLTLYITRQAFTFKSQLSIVNDLHATEKLRKVAIVVNDISSNSGSYYGYGYGGYGYGYGYGSYGLDEPEKKWWNFKKS
;
A
#
# COMPACT_ATOMS: atom_id res chain seq x y z
N MET A 1 -25.38 -41.76 -59.28
CA MET A 1 -24.18 -41.04 -58.78
C MET A 1 -24.39 -40.74 -57.31
N SER A 2 -23.38 -41.07 -56.53
CA SER A 2 -23.27 -41.14 -55.07
C SER A 2 -23.51 -39.83 -54.32
N THR A 3 -24.13 -39.87 -53.13
CA THR A 3 -23.42 -39.78 -51.82
C THR A 3 -24.37 -39.68 -50.62
N ASN A 4 -24.10 -40.55 -49.64
CA ASN A 4 -24.15 -40.40 -48.18
C ASN A 4 -25.47 -40.09 -47.45
N TYR A 5 -26.07 -41.16 -46.90
CA TYR A 5 -26.86 -41.10 -45.67
C TYR A 5 -25.92 -41.00 -44.46
N THR A 6 -26.10 -39.97 -43.63
CA THR A 6 -25.49 -39.90 -42.29
C THR A 6 -26.61 -39.83 -41.27
N THR A 7 -26.87 -40.95 -40.61
CA THR A 7 -27.70 -41.05 -39.41
C THR A 7 -26.99 -40.30 -38.28
N LYS A 8 -27.59 -39.20 -37.83
CA LYS A 8 -27.13 -38.46 -36.65
C LYS A 8 -27.56 -39.25 -35.40
N GLN A 9 -26.64 -40.01 -34.81
CA GLN A 9 -26.78 -40.51 -33.43
C GLN A 9 -26.89 -39.30 -32.50
N ILE A 10 -27.98 -39.23 -31.76
CA ILE A 10 -28.14 -38.28 -30.65
C ILE A 10 -27.43 -38.92 -29.46
N ASP A 11 -26.28 -38.37 -29.11
CA ASP A 11 -25.49 -38.73 -27.93
C ASP A 11 -26.19 -38.14 -26.69
N PRO A 12 -26.60 -38.93 -25.67
CA PRO A 12 -27.38 -38.42 -24.53
C PRO A 12 -26.56 -37.69 -23.44
N PHE A 13 -25.26 -37.46 -23.64
CA PHE A 13 -24.33 -37.13 -22.55
C PHE A 13 -23.67 -35.74 -22.64
N LEU A 14 -24.39 -34.68 -23.00
CA LEU A 14 -23.81 -33.34 -23.05
C LEU A 14 -24.70 -32.21 -22.49
N ASP A 15 -25.43 -32.45 -21.39
CA ASP A 15 -26.14 -31.39 -20.65
C ASP A 15 -26.18 -31.65 -19.13
N GLU A 16 -25.02 -31.84 -18.48
CA GLU A 16 -24.94 -32.10 -17.03
C GLU A 16 -24.25 -31.02 -16.16
N GLU A 17 -23.67 -29.95 -16.72
CA GLU A 17 -22.87 -29.02 -15.89
C GLU A 17 -23.64 -27.88 -15.18
N GLU A 18 -24.90 -27.57 -15.53
CA GLU A 18 -25.60 -26.40 -14.95
C GLU A 18 -26.61 -26.68 -13.82
N LYS A 19 -26.88 -27.93 -13.45
CA LYS A 19 -27.91 -28.27 -12.42
C LYS A 19 -27.39 -28.61 -11.01
N ASP A 20 -26.08 -28.64 -10.80
CA ASP A 20 -25.49 -29.18 -9.55
C ASP A 20 -25.46 -28.16 -8.38
N ASN A 21 -25.39 -26.86 -8.66
CA ASN A 21 -25.25 -25.82 -7.62
C ASN A 21 -26.54 -25.61 -6.78
N GLY A 22 -27.72 -25.86 -7.35
CA GLY A 22 -28.99 -25.72 -6.64
C GLY A 22 -29.33 -26.88 -5.70
N GLN A 23 -28.83 -28.09 -6.02
CA GLN A 23 -29.11 -29.31 -5.27
C GLN A 23 -28.14 -29.48 -4.08
N THR A 24 -26.90 -29.03 -4.23
CA THR A 24 -25.91 -28.98 -3.15
C THR A 24 -26.31 -28.01 -2.03
N LEU A 25 -26.86 -26.83 -2.36
CA LEU A 25 -27.27 -25.84 -1.35
C LEU A 25 -28.39 -26.36 -0.44
N LYS A 26 -29.36 -27.08 -1.00
CA LYS A 26 -30.46 -27.70 -0.24
C LYS A 26 -29.94 -28.77 0.72
N SER A 27 -28.97 -29.59 0.29
CA SER A 27 -28.30 -30.59 1.13
C SER A 27 -27.61 -29.95 2.35
N TYR A 28 -26.93 -28.82 2.18
CA TYR A 28 -26.34 -28.10 3.31
C TYR A 28 -27.41 -27.51 4.26
N ILE A 29 -28.52 -26.99 3.73
CA ILE A 29 -29.61 -26.44 4.54
C ILE A 29 -30.28 -27.53 5.40
N ASP A 30 -30.57 -28.70 4.82
CA ASP A 30 -31.18 -29.81 5.54
C ASP A 30 -30.23 -30.36 6.63
N LYS A 31 -28.92 -30.39 6.37
CA LYS A 31 -27.89 -30.75 7.37
C LYS A 31 -27.82 -29.74 8.51
N ILE A 32 -27.94 -28.45 8.21
CA ILE A 32 -27.98 -27.37 9.22
C ILE A 32 -29.24 -27.50 10.08
N LEU A 33 -30.40 -27.76 9.48
CA LEU A 33 -31.66 -27.94 10.20
C LEU A 33 -31.65 -29.18 11.10
N ALA A 34 -31.10 -30.31 10.63
CA ALA A 34 -30.99 -31.53 11.43
C ALA A 34 -30.06 -31.38 12.65
N ASN A 35 -29.05 -30.51 12.55
CA ASN A 35 -28.04 -30.29 13.60
C ASN A 35 -28.07 -28.87 14.18
N TRP A 36 -29.22 -28.21 14.15
CA TRP A 36 -29.37 -26.78 14.52
C TRP A 36 -28.83 -26.45 15.92
N PHE A 37 -28.85 -27.42 16.84
CA PHE A 37 -28.28 -27.28 18.18
C PHE A 37 -26.76 -27.04 18.18
N LEU A 38 -26.00 -27.64 17.25
CA LEU A 38 -24.56 -27.39 17.12
C LEU A 38 -24.28 -25.96 16.65
N PHE A 39 -25.10 -25.44 15.74
CA PHE A 39 -25.01 -24.06 15.27
C PHE A 39 -25.38 -23.08 16.38
N LEU A 40 -26.42 -23.36 17.16
CA LEU A 40 -26.78 -22.54 18.31
C LEU A 40 -25.65 -22.50 19.35
N ILE A 41 -25.05 -23.66 19.68
CA ILE A 41 -23.92 -23.75 20.61
C ILE A 41 -22.70 -23.00 20.06
N GLY A 42 -22.36 -23.18 18.77
CA GLY A 42 -21.24 -22.51 18.13
C GLY A 42 -21.38 -20.98 18.16
N VAL A 43 -22.55 -20.47 17.75
CA VAL A 43 -22.83 -19.02 17.75
C VAL A 43 -22.82 -18.46 19.17
N THR A 44 -23.46 -19.13 20.14
CA THR A 44 -23.50 -18.64 21.53
C THR A 44 -22.12 -18.64 22.18
N LEU A 45 -21.34 -19.71 22.00
CA LEU A 45 -19.98 -19.81 22.54
C LEU A 45 -19.03 -18.79 21.91
N CYS A 46 -19.00 -18.68 20.58
CA CYS A 46 -18.11 -17.73 19.89
C CYS A 46 -18.51 -16.27 20.15
N THR A 47 -19.81 -15.97 20.26
CA THR A 47 -20.28 -14.62 20.62
C THR A 47 -19.94 -14.32 22.08
N PHE A 48 -20.06 -15.29 23.00
CA PHE A 48 -19.63 -15.13 24.40
C PHE A 48 -18.13 -14.86 24.50
N LEU A 49 -17.30 -15.59 23.76
CA LEU A 49 -15.86 -15.33 23.65
C LEU A 49 -15.56 -13.96 23.03
N ALA A 50 -16.32 -13.54 22.01
CA ALA A 50 -16.18 -12.21 21.40
C ALA A 50 -16.56 -11.08 22.37
N VAL A 51 -17.57 -11.27 23.22
CA VAL A 51 -17.94 -10.34 24.30
C VAL A 51 -16.84 -10.26 25.36
N ILE A 52 -16.29 -11.41 25.76
CA ILE A 52 -15.12 -11.48 26.65
C ILE A 52 -13.97 -10.70 26.03
N TYR A 53 -13.60 -10.99 24.79
CA TYR A 53 -12.52 -10.29 24.08
C TYR A 53 -12.77 -8.79 24.00
N ALA A 54 -13.96 -8.35 23.58
CA ALA A 54 -14.32 -6.94 23.49
C ALA A 54 -14.30 -6.21 24.84
N LYS A 55 -14.44 -6.93 25.95
CA LYS A 55 -14.32 -6.40 27.32
C LYS A 55 -12.87 -6.33 27.81
N PHE A 56 -11.98 -7.16 27.28
CA PHE A 56 -10.57 -7.23 27.69
C PHE A 56 -9.58 -6.54 26.74
N ALA A 57 -9.96 -6.32 25.48
CA ALA A 57 -9.15 -5.64 24.49
C ALA A 57 -8.92 -4.17 24.85
N ASP A 58 -7.74 -3.66 24.47
CA ASP A 58 -7.35 -2.27 24.70
C ASP A 58 -8.31 -1.28 24.06
N THR A 59 -8.90 -0.43 24.88
CA THR A 59 -9.66 0.72 24.38
C THR A 59 -8.68 1.78 23.91
N ALA A 60 -8.74 2.12 22.63
CA ALA A 60 -8.02 3.25 22.05
C ALA A 60 -9.02 4.27 21.52
N TYR A 61 -8.73 5.54 21.77
CA TYR A 61 -9.49 6.68 21.25
C TYR A 61 -8.71 7.28 20.09
N HIS A 62 -9.44 7.70 19.06
CA HIS A 62 -8.89 8.44 17.95
C HIS A 62 -8.91 9.92 18.32
N ILE A 63 -7.74 10.56 18.30
CA ILE A 63 -7.60 12.01 18.49
C ILE A 63 -7.22 12.60 17.14
N ASP A 64 -7.98 13.59 16.67
CA ASP A 64 -7.73 14.28 15.41
C ASP A 64 -7.44 15.77 15.61
N GLY A 65 -6.68 16.35 14.68
CA GLY A 65 -6.37 17.76 14.60
C GLY A 65 -6.00 18.15 13.17
N LYS A 66 -6.03 19.44 12.85
CA LYS A 66 -5.70 19.94 11.50
C LYS A 66 -4.75 21.12 11.55
N ILE A 67 -3.72 21.07 10.71
CA ILE A 67 -2.72 22.13 10.54
C ILE A 67 -2.80 22.65 9.10
N LEU A 68 -2.86 23.97 8.95
CA LEU A 68 -2.65 24.65 7.67
C LEU A 68 -1.17 24.95 7.50
N VAL A 69 -0.59 24.56 6.36
CA VAL A 69 0.76 24.97 5.97
C VAL A 69 0.68 25.73 4.66
N LYS A 70 0.88 27.06 4.71
CA LYS A 70 0.77 27.91 3.53
C LYS A 70 2.03 27.77 2.67
N ASP A 71 1.85 27.41 1.39
CA ASP A 71 2.93 27.40 0.41
C ASP A 71 3.52 28.80 0.21
N GLU A 72 4.85 28.90 0.25
CA GLU A 72 5.61 30.16 0.08
C GLU A 72 5.48 30.76 -1.34
N LYS A 73 4.79 30.08 -2.26
CA LYS A 73 4.54 30.54 -3.64
C LYS A 73 3.59 31.74 -3.77
N SER A 74 3.35 32.50 -2.71
CA SER A 74 2.43 33.64 -2.72
C SER A 74 3.04 34.91 -2.12
N GLY A 75 4.16 35.35 -2.68
CA GLY A 75 4.54 36.76 -2.68
C GLY A 75 3.59 37.58 -3.59
N PRO A 76 3.40 38.89 -3.35
CA PRO A 76 2.49 39.71 -4.14
C PRO A 76 2.91 39.69 -5.62
N SER A 77 1.96 39.36 -6.49
CA SER A 77 2.11 39.24 -7.95
C SER A 77 2.38 40.57 -8.65
N GLY A 78 3.50 41.24 -8.32
CA GLY A 78 3.80 42.60 -8.77
C GLY A 78 5.05 42.78 -9.64
N SER A 79 6.02 41.86 -9.63
CA SER A 79 7.26 42.03 -10.40
C SER A 79 7.66 40.76 -11.15
N LYS A 80 6.96 40.49 -12.25
CA LYS A 80 7.37 39.49 -13.25
C LYS A 80 8.63 39.98 -13.97
N GLY A 81 9.80 39.57 -13.49
CA GLY A 81 11.02 39.47 -14.29
C GLY A 81 11.21 38.03 -14.76
N LEU A 82 11.38 37.83 -16.06
CA LEU A 82 11.51 36.52 -16.74
C LEU A 82 12.61 35.59 -16.19
N ILE A 83 13.47 36.06 -15.28
CA ILE A 83 14.60 35.31 -14.72
C ILE A 83 14.21 34.60 -13.40
N ALA A 84 13.12 35.00 -12.74
CA ALA A 84 12.66 34.40 -11.48
C ALA A 84 11.81 33.12 -11.66
N ASP A 85 11.28 32.86 -12.86
CA ASP A 85 10.47 31.66 -13.18
C ASP A 85 11.31 30.43 -13.57
N MET A 86 12.64 30.56 -13.68
CA MET A 86 13.55 29.43 -13.91
C MET A 86 14.10 28.87 -12.59
N ASP A 87 13.21 28.54 -11.65
CA ASP A 87 13.59 27.66 -10.55
C ASP A 87 13.69 26.22 -11.09
N LEU A 88 14.94 25.81 -11.35
CA LEU A 88 15.32 24.49 -11.83
C LEU A 88 14.80 23.35 -10.92
N GLY A 89 14.43 23.65 -9.67
CA GLY A 89 13.79 22.70 -8.75
C GLY A 89 12.36 22.29 -9.15
N SER A 90 11.61 23.15 -9.86
CA SER A 90 10.24 22.82 -10.30
C SER A 90 10.21 21.87 -11.51
N LEU A 91 11.27 21.82 -12.31
CA LEU A 91 11.35 20.98 -13.52
C LEU A 91 11.79 19.53 -13.19
N LEU A 92 12.38 19.31 -12.01
CA LEU A 92 12.94 18.03 -11.57
C LEU A 92 12.08 17.31 -10.52
N GLY A 93 10.79 17.62 -10.43
CA GLY A 93 9.84 16.83 -9.64
C GLY A 93 9.87 17.08 -8.13
N GLY A 94 9.94 18.34 -7.70
CA GLY A 94 9.74 18.69 -6.29
C GLY A 94 8.34 18.32 -5.79
N SER A 95 8.28 17.35 -4.87
CA SER A 95 7.13 17.03 -4.03
C SER A 95 6.52 18.30 -3.41
N SER A 96 5.20 18.32 -3.22
CA SER A 96 4.52 19.47 -2.62
C SER A 96 5.14 19.82 -1.26
N SER A 97 5.22 21.11 -0.89
CA SER A 97 5.76 21.54 0.40
C SER A 97 5.10 20.81 1.57
N ALA A 98 3.81 20.48 1.44
CA ALA A 98 3.03 19.76 2.43
C ALA A 98 3.50 18.31 2.69
N GLU A 99 4.05 17.61 1.67
CA GLU A 99 4.59 16.26 1.86
C GLU A 99 5.87 16.28 2.70
N ASN A 100 6.74 17.26 2.49
CA ASN A 100 7.95 17.43 3.30
C ASN A 100 7.60 17.75 4.77
N GLU A 101 6.54 18.51 5.00
CA GLU A 101 6.07 18.89 6.33
C GLU A 101 5.45 17.70 7.09
N ILE A 102 4.85 16.74 6.39
CA ILE A 102 4.41 15.46 6.98
C ILE A 102 5.60 14.66 7.54
N GLU A 103 6.71 14.62 6.82
CA GLU A 103 7.93 13.93 7.29
C GLU A 103 8.53 14.62 8.53
N ILE A 104 8.49 15.96 8.59
CA ILE A 104 8.90 16.72 9.77
C ILE A 104 7.99 16.39 10.97
N LEU A 105 6.68 16.34 10.77
CA LEU A 105 5.70 15.97 11.80
C LEU A 105 5.90 14.52 12.31
N LYS A 106 6.32 13.60 11.44
CA LYS A 106 6.65 12.20 11.78
C LYS A 106 8.08 12.02 12.32
N SER A 107 8.86 13.10 12.42
CA SER A 107 10.25 13.02 12.83
C SER A 107 10.42 12.58 14.29
N ARG A 108 11.43 11.75 14.53
CA ARG A 108 11.81 11.31 15.88
C ARG A 108 12.17 12.49 16.79
N THR A 109 12.87 13.49 16.23
CA THR A 109 13.30 14.67 16.97
C THR A 109 12.14 15.43 17.60
N LEU A 110 11.06 15.65 16.84
CA LEU A 110 9.88 16.36 17.32
C LEU A 110 9.15 15.55 18.41
N MET A 111 8.90 14.25 18.17
CA MET A 111 8.25 13.40 19.19
C MET A 111 9.10 13.29 20.47
N THR A 112 10.43 13.22 20.36
CA THR A 112 11.33 13.23 21.51
C THR A 112 11.21 14.53 22.32
N LYS A 113 11.03 15.69 21.67
CA LYS A 113 10.73 16.96 22.37
C LYS A 113 9.38 16.89 23.10
N VAL A 114 8.35 16.28 22.50
CA VAL A 114 7.03 16.08 23.14
C VAL A 114 7.16 15.18 24.39
N VAL A 115 7.86 14.06 24.27
CA VAL A 115 8.10 13.13 25.40
C VAL A 115 8.83 13.82 26.54
N ARG A 116 9.85 14.63 26.25
CA ARG A 116 10.57 15.41 27.27
C ARG A 116 9.71 16.49 27.92
N LYS A 117 8.92 17.22 27.13
CA LYS A 117 8.09 18.33 27.63
C LYS A 117 6.98 17.84 28.55
N LEU A 118 6.40 16.67 28.25
CA LEU A 118 5.29 16.08 29.00
C LEU A 118 5.72 14.96 29.97
N ASN A 119 7.01 14.63 30.04
CA ASN A 119 7.56 13.50 30.81
C ASN A 119 6.84 12.15 30.53
N LEU A 120 6.50 11.89 29.27
CA LEU A 120 5.71 10.70 28.86
C LEU A 120 6.46 9.38 29.02
N ASN A 121 7.74 9.43 29.36
CA ASN A 121 8.58 8.27 29.66
C ASN A 121 8.22 7.62 31.00
N ILE A 122 7.44 8.33 31.84
CA ILE A 122 6.89 7.82 33.10
C ILE A 122 5.42 7.48 32.88
N ILE A 123 5.10 6.20 32.85
CA ILE A 123 3.74 5.70 32.59
C ILE A 123 3.13 5.24 33.91
N HIS A 124 2.03 5.90 34.28
CA HIS A 124 1.23 5.54 35.44
C HIS A 124 0.05 4.66 35.03
N GLY A 125 -0.07 3.48 35.64
CA GLY A 125 -1.22 2.61 35.50
C GLY A 125 -1.86 2.31 36.86
N MET A 126 -3.10 1.84 36.83
CA MET A 126 -3.82 1.34 38.00
C MET A 126 -4.19 -0.11 37.74
N LYS A 127 -3.83 -0.99 38.66
CA LYS A 127 -4.06 -2.43 38.58
C LYS A 127 -5.51 -2.72 38.95
N GLY A 128 -6.33 -3.01 37.94
CA GLY A 128 -7.68 -3.56 38.16
C GLY A 128 -7.64 -5.04 38.55
N LYS A 129 -8.82 -5.63 38.80
CA LYS A 129 -8.96 -7.04 39.20
C LYS A 129 -8.36 -8.05 38.20
N LEU A 130 -8.25 -7.69 36.92
CA LEU A 130 -7.67 -8.56 35.88
C LEU A 130 -6.53 -7.91 35.07
N ARG A 131 -6.42 -6.58 35.01
CA ARG A 131 -5.39 -5.90 34.20
C ARG A 131 -5.05 -4.51 34.73
N SER A 132 -3.81 -4.07 34.52
CA SER A 132 -3.40 -2.68 34.70
C SER A 132 -3.72 -1.85 33.47
N THR A 133 -4.43 -0.73 33.65
CA THR A 133 -4.71 0.26 32.59
C THR A 133 -3.93 1.52 32.88
N GLU A 134 -3.37 2.16 31.85
CA GLU A 134 -2.81 3.51 32.01
C GLU A 134 -3.90 4.46 32.49
N VAL A 135 -3.55 5.33 33.44
CA VAL A 135 -4.48 6.27 34.05
C VAL A 135 -4.01 7.69 33.78
N GLU A 136 -4.98 8.60 33.74
CA GLU A 136 -4.73 10.03 33.72
C GLU A 136 -3.92 10.47 34.94
N ASP A 137 -2.95 11.37 34.73
CA ASP A 137 -2.05 11.79 35.81
C ASP A 137 -2.79 12.48 36.94
N ALA A 138 -3.94 13.13 36.66
CA ALA A 138 -4.80 13.75 37.65
C ALA A 138 -5.31 12.77 38.71
N LEU A 139 -5.46 11.48 38.36
CA LEU A 139 -5.96 10.43 39.25
C LEU A 139 -4.85 9.76 40.06
N VAL A 140 -3.58 10.15 39.86
CA VAL A 140 -2.43 9.62 40.60
C VAL A 140 -2.08 10.57 41.76
N PRO A 141 -2.03 10.09 43.02
CA PRO A 141 -1.81 10.94 44.20
C PRO A 141 -0.39 11.50 44.35
N TYR A 142 0.55 11.06 43.50
CA TYR A 142 1.95 11.46 43.56
C TYR A 142 2.48 11.91 42.19
N THR A 143 3.55 12.70 42.21
CA THR A 143 4.40 12.98 41.05
C THR A 143 5.75 12.29 41.23
N VAL A 144 6.33 11.83 40.11
CA VAL A 144 7.64 11.20 40.07
C VAL A 144 8.56 12.09 39.24
N GLN A 145 9.71 12.45 39.81
CA GLN A 145 10.77 13.15 39.09
C GLN A 145 12.02 12.28 39.08
N ILE A 146 12.66 12.17 37.92
CA ILE A 146 13.94 11.49 37.75
C ILE A 146 15.05 12.52 37.98
N VAL A 147 15.80 12.37 39.07
CA VAL A 147 16.88 13.30 39.48
C VAL A 147 18.22 12.91 38.89
N SER A 148 18.49 11.61 38.73
CA SER A 148 19.66 11.09 38.03
C SER A 148 19.32 9.76 37.34
N GLN A 149 19.93 9.50 36.18
CA GLN A 149 19.72 8.28 35.39
C GLN A 149 21.06 7.71 34.90
N THR A 150 21.14 6.39 34.71
CA THR A 150 22.26 5.71 34.04
C THR A 150 22.13 5.79 32.51
N ASP A 151 23.25 5.72 31.79
CA ASP A 151 23.38 6.03 30.35
C ASP A 151 22.53 5.15 29.39
N THR A 152 22.17 3.92 29.81
CA THR A 152 21.28 3.03 29.05
C THR A 152 20.11 2.59 29.90
N ILE A 153 18.90 3.01 29.51
CA ILE A 153 17.67 2.72 30.23
C ILE A 153 16.97 1.53 29.58
N GLN A 154 16.77 0.46 30.37
CA GLN A 154 15.86 -0.63 30.03
C GLN A 154 14.48 -0.38 30.66
N PRO A 155 13.37 -0.76 30.01
CA PRO A 155 12.04 -0.58 30.57
C PRO A 155 11.90 -1.39 31.87
N LYS A 156 11.55 -0.71 32.96
CA LYS A 156 11.36 -1.33 34.29
C LYS A 156 10.01 -0.93 34.87
N SER A 157 9.36 -1.89 35.54
CA SER A 157 8.06 -1.72 36.17
C SER A 157 8.15 -1.84 37.69
N TYR A 158 7.41 -0.97 38.37
CA TYR A 158 7.27 -0.91 39.81
C TYR A 158 5.77 -0.93 40.16
N GLN A 159 5.42 -1.54 41.28
CA GLN A 159 4.09 -1.53 41.88
C GLN A 159 4.13 -0.58 43.07
N ILE A 160 3.10 0.25 43.19
CA ILE A 160 2.94 1.20 44.29
C ILE A 160 1.63 0.90 45.00
N ASP A 161 1.73 0.51 46.27
CA ASP A 161 0.62 0.19 47.15
C ASP A 161 0.69 1.02 48.44
N ASN A 162 -0.35 0.93 49.28
CA ASN A 162 -0.41 1.54 50.62
C ASN A 162 0.01 3.03 50.65
N ILE A 163 -0.64 3.84 49.81
CA ILE A 163 -0.33 5.25 49.65
C ILE A 163 -1.00 6.05 50.78
N THR A 164 -0.19 6.70 51.61
CA THR A 164 -0.65 7.62 52.66
C THR A 164 -0.31 9.06 52.30
N SER A 165 -0.68 10.05 53.11
CA SER A 165 -0.24 11.44 52.92
C SER A 165 1.25 11.69 53.23
N ARG A 166 1.96 10.69 53.80
CA ARG A 166 3.35 10.83 54.26
C ARG A 166 4.33 9.88 53.57
N SER A 167 3.87 8.71 53.14
CA SER A 167 4.70 7.69 52.48
C SER A 167 3.92 6.86 51.47
N LEU A 168 4.64 6.26 50.54
CA LEU A 168 4.15 5.25 49.61
C LEU A 168 4.99 3.97 49.74
N HIS A 169 4.41 2.83 49.40
CA HIS A 169 5.13 1.58 49.33
C HIS A 169 5.50 1.26 47.88
N LEU A 170 6.76 0.94 47.62
CA LEU A 170 7.27 0.63 46.28
C LEU A 170 7.77 -0.81 46.25
N LYS A 171 7.16 -1.61 45.39
CA LYS A 171 7.50 -3.01 45.11
C LYS A 171 8.02 -3.17 43.69
N SER A 172 9.06 -3.96 43.47
CA SER A 172 9.44 -4.44 42.15
C SER A 172 9.84 -5.90 42.22
N SER A 173 9.03 -6.76 41.60
CA SER A 173 9.28 -8.21 41.54
C SER A 173 10.52 -8.58 40.72
N ASP A 174 10.88 -7.74 39.74
CA ASP A 174 12.03 -7.96 38.85
C ASP A 174 13.36 -7.54 39.49
N GLN A 175 13.31 -6.58 40.42
CA GLN A 175 14.50 -6.06 41.10
C GLN A 175 14.59 -6.45 42.59
N GLY A 176 13.64 -7.23 43.10
CA GLY A 176 13.60 -7.62 44.52
C GLY A 176 13.45 -6.42 45.48
N ILE A 177 12.81 -5.35 45.02
CA ILE A 177 12.64 -4.10 45.79
C ILE A 177 11.33 -4.18 46.55
N ASP A 178 11.36 -3.98 47.87
CA ASP A 178 10.18 -3.86 48.72
C ASP A 178 10.49 -2.81 49.80
N MET A 179 10.05 -1.56 49.61
CA MET A 179 10.51 -0.42 50.40
C MET A 179 9.38 0.59 50.65
N VAL A 180 9.26 1.08 51.88
CA VAL A 180 8.38 2.23 52.22
C VAL A 180 9.16 3.54 52.06
N ILE A 181 8.68 4.42 51.19
CA ILE A 181 9.34 5.66 50.81
C ILE A 181 8.53 6.85 51.37
N PRO A 182 9.11 7.68 52.25
CA PRO A 182 8.51 8.95 52.63
C PRO A 182 8.62 9.98 51.49
N TYR A 183 7.58 10.80 51.29
CA TYR A 183 7.61 11.85 50.29
C TYR A 183 8.71 12.88 50.55
N GLY A 184 9.31 13.41 49.48
CA GLY A 184 10.37 14.42 49.56
C GLY A 184 11.78 13.88 49.82
N LYS A 185 11.95 12.56 50.02
CA LYS A 185 13.28 11.93 50.08
C LYS A 185 13.69 11.33 48.73
N LEU A 186 14.98 11.44 48.41
CA LEU A 186 15.59 10.82 47.22
C LEU A 186 15.73 9.31 47.43
N VAL A 187 15.21 8.54 46.48
CA VAL A 187 15.30 7.08 46.49
C VAL A 187 16.23 6.64 45.37
N LYS A 188 17.35 6.03 45.76
CA LYS A 188 18.32 5.46 44.84
C LYS A 188 17.89 4.04 44.46
N LEU A 189 17.39 3.89 43.25
CA LEU A 189 17.14 2.61 42.58
C LEU A 189 18.34 2.25 41.69
N PRO A 190 18.49 0.99 41.24
CA PRO A 190 19.65 0.56 40.45
C PRO A 190 19.91 1.37 39.17
N GLN A 191 18.86 1.94 38.56
CA GLN A 191 18.94 2.71 37.31
C GLN A 191 18.55 4.19 37.46
N TYR A 192 17.95 4.59 38.59
CA TYR A 192 17.35 5.92 38.77
C TYR A 192 17.51 6.43 40.19
N THR A 193 17.69 7.73 40.36
CA THR A 193 17.32 8.40 41.60
C THR A 193 15.97 9.06 41.42
N LEU A 194 14.94 8.56 42.11
CA LEU A 194 13.58 9.08 42.01
C LEU A 194 13.26 9.97 43.21
N LEU A 195 12.53 11.06 42.94
CA LEU A 195 11.90 11.89 43.95
C LEU A 195 10.38 11.76 43.81
N PHE A 196 9.74 11.27 44.87
CA PHE A 196 8.29 11.21 44.95
C PHE A 196 7.76 12.41 45.74
N THR A 197 6.79 13.11 45.17
CA THR A 197 6.10 14.23 45.85
C THR A 197 4.59 13.97 45.87
N PHE A 198 3.95 14.17 47.02
CA PHE A 198 2.49 14.05 47.12
C PHE A 198 1.82 15.28 46.47
N LYS A 199 0.76 15.07 45.69
CA LYS A 199 0.06 16.18 45.02
C LYS A 199 -0.78 16.97 46.05
N PRO A 200 -0.51 18.28 46.26
CA PRO A 200 -1.29 19.08 47.20
C PRO A 200 -2.74 19.21 46.74
N GLY A 201 -3.70 18.91 47.62
CA GLY A 201 -5.14 19.01 47.34
C GLY A 201 -5.79 17.75 46.74
N TYR A 202 -5.06 16.64 46.58
CA TYR A 202 -5.63 15.38 46.10
C TYR A 202 -6.57 14.77 47.16
N LYS A 203 -7.84 14.53 46.79
CA LYS A 203 -8.79 13.77 47.62
C LYS A 203 -8.54 12.29 47.40
N MET A 204 -8.06 11.59 48.42
CA MET A 204 -7.90 10.14 48.37
C MET A 204 -9.23 9.50 48.02
N ILE A 205 -9.25 8.73 46.94
CA ILE A 205 -10.39 7.93 46.54
C ILE A 205 -10.43 6.73 47.48
N GLU A 206 -11.54 6.51 48.19
CA GLU A 206 -11.69 5.36 49.09
C GLU A 206 -11.60 4.05 48.29
N GLY A 207 -10.50 3.31 48.48
CA GLY A 207 -10.24 2.02 47.85
C GLY A 207 -8.77 1.63 47.93
N ASP A 208 -8.50 0.33 48.08
CA ASP A 208 -7.15 -0.23 48.16
C ASP A 208 -6.56 -0.39 46.75
N PHE A 209 -6.27 0.74 46.10
CA PHE A 209 -5.80 0.79 44.72
C PHE A 209 -4.29 0.53 44.65
N VAL A 210 -3.89 -0.47 43.86
CA VAL A 210 -2.50 -0.73 43.52
C VAL A 210 -2.17 -0.02 42.21
N TYR A 211 -1.21 0.87 42.23
CA TYR A 211 -0.71 1.57 41.04
C TYR A 211 0.49 0.84 40.45
N SER A 212 0.69 0.96 39.15
CA SER A 212 1.88 0.49 38.45
C SER A 212 2.61 1.68 37.84
N LEU A 213 3.91 1.78 38.08
CA LEU A 213 4.81 2.78 37.52
C LEU A 213 5.73 2.08 36.53
N ASN A 214 5.65 2.42 35.25
CA ASN A 214 6.55 1.90 34.23
C ASN A 214 7.41 3.06 33.70
N ILE A 215 8.73 2.91 33.82
CA ILE A 215 9.70 3.91 33.36
C ILE A 215 10.41 3.34 32.14
N GLN A 216 10.35 4.06 31.03
CA GLN A 216 10.97 3.71 29.75
C GLN A 216 12.01 4.76 29.35
N SER A 217 12.87 4.44 28.38
CA SER A 217 13.75 5.46 27.79
C SER A 217 12.92 6.44 26.95
N ILE A 218 13.38 7.69 26.87
CA ILE A 218 12.73 8.73 26.09
C ILE A 218 12.59 8.31 24.62
N ASP A 219 13.64 7.71 24.05
CA ASP A 219 13.66 7.30 22.65
C ASP A 219 12.73 6.12 22.36
N SER A 220 12.70 5.11 23.24
CA SER A 220 11.78 3.98 23.11
C SER A 220 10.32 4.44 23.21
N ARG A 221 10.05 5.39 24.11
CA ARG A 221 8.72 5.97 24.25
C ARG A 221 8.34 6.79 23.02
N ALA A 222 9.24 7.62 22.50
CA ALA A 222 9.01 8.39 21.29
C ALA A 222 8.72 7.46 20.10
N GLU A 223 9.46 6.37 19.93
CA GLU A 223 9.21 5.40 18.86
C GLU A 223 7.84 4.73 18.99
N SER A 224 7.45 4.36 20.22
CA SER A 224 6.12 3.81 20.48
C SER A 224 5.01 4.80 20.12
N LEU A 225 5.19 6.09 20.41
CA LEU A 225 4.19 7.13 20.12
C LEU A 225 4.13 7.44 18.61
N ILE A 226 5.26 7.45 17.90
CA ILE A 226 5.29 7.65 16.44
C ILE A 226 4.52 6.56 15.72
N LYS A 227 4.59 5.30 16.18
CA LYS A 227 3.82 4.18 15.59
C LYS A 227 2.30 4.37 15.69
N SER A 228 1.84 5.14 16.69
CA SER A 228 0.43 5.47 16.91
C SER A 228 0.04 6.84 16.34
N PHE A 229 0.98 7.58 15.74
CA PHE A 229 0.77 8.88 15.12
C PHE A 229 0.69 8.73 13.60
N ASN A 230 -0.25 9.44 12.99
CA ASN A 230 -0.37 9.49 11.54
C ASN A 230 -0.69 10.91 11.07
N ALA A 231 -0.11 11.30 9.94
CA ALA A 231 -0.30 12.59 9.30
C ALA A 231 -0.49 12.37 7.80
N VAL A 232 -1.55 12.94 7.25
CA VAL A 232 -2.00 12.74 5.86
C VAL A 232 -2.54 14.05 5.29
N ILE A 233 -2.28 14.31 4.01
CA ILE A 233 -2.86 15.46 3.30
C ILE A 233 -4.31 15.14 2.95
N THR A 234 -5.22 16.08 3.21
CA THR A 234 -6.66 15.90 2.97
C THR A 234 -6.98 15.68 1.47
N SER A 235 -6.19 16.26 0.56
CA SER A 235 -6.21 15.98 -0.89
C SER A 235 -4.87 16.40 -1.53
N LYS A 236 -4.53 15.88 -2.72
CA LYS A 236 -3.25 16.19 -3.41
C LYS A 236 -2.99 17.67 -3.73
N GLN A 237 -4.02 18.51 -3.62
CA GLN A 237 -3.95 19.96 -3.84
C GLN A 237 -4.19 20.77 -2.56
N SER A 238 -4.38 20.10 -1.41
CA SER A 238 -4.66 20.76 -0.15
C SER A 238 -3.35 21.10 0.58
N THR A 239 -3.32 22.29 1.18
CA THR A 239 -2.32 22.75 2.13
C THR A 239 -2.65 22.37 3.58
N VAL A 240 -3.71 21.59 3.80
CA VAL A 240 -4.17 21.17 5.13
C VAL A 240 -3.72 19.74 5.41
N ILE A 241 -2.90 19.61 6.44
CA ILE A 241 -2.43 18.34 6.99
C ILE A 241 -3.39 17.93 8.11
N SER A 242 -4.05 16.78 7.92
CA SER A 242 -4.82 16.13 8.97
C SER A 242 -3.87 15.25 9.78
N VAL A 243 -3.79 15.53 11.08
CA VAL A 243 -2.99 14.76 12.03
C VAL A 243 -3.91 13.94 12.92
N SER A 244 -3.50 12.72 13.21
CA SER A 244 -4.26 11.78 14.01
C SER A 244 -3.35 11.00 14.95
N PHE A 245 -3.88 10.68 16.12
CA PHE A 245 -3.14 9.98 17.16
C PHE A 245 -4.07 9.03 17.91
N ASP A 246 -3.73 7.74 17.92
CA ASP A 246 -4.53 6.72 18.59
C ASP A 246 -3.95 6.44 19.99
N TYR A 247 -4.71 6.71 21.04
CA TYR A 247 -4.22 6.58 22.42
C TYR A 247 -5.28 6.09 23.41
N SER A 248 -4.84 5.38 24.47
CA SER A 248 -5.76 4.75 25.44
C SER A 248 -6.47 5.73 26.36
N VAL A 249 -5.84 6.86 26.68
CA VAL A 249 -6.38 7.90 27.57
C VAL A 249 -6.71 9.15 26.74
N PRO A 250 -8.00 9.51 26.55
CA PRO A 250 -8.40 10.62 25.66
C PRO A 250 -7.71 11.95 26.00
N SER A 251 -7.78 12.38 27.26
CA SER A 251 -7.20 13.64 27.75
C SER A 251 -5.68 13.72 27.51
N LYS A 252 -4.95 12.63 27.76
CA LYS A 252 -3.51 12.56 27.46
C LYS A 252 -3.25 12.58 25.96
N GLY A 253 -4.04 11.86 25.18
CA GLY A 253 -3.94 11.85 23.72
C GLY A 253 -4.12 13.25 23.11
N GLU A 254 -5.12 14.00 23.58
CA GLU A 254 -5.34 15.41 23.22
C GLU A 254 -4.12 16.27 23.58
N GLN A 255 -3.60 16.14 24.80
CA GLN A 255 -2.42 16.90 25.24
C GLN A 255 -1.16 16.57 24.43
N ILE A 256 -0.93 15.29 24.11
CA ILE A 256 0.22 14.83 23.32
C ILE A 256 0.15 15.41 21.92
N LEU A 257 -0.99 15.23 21.23
CA LEU A 257 -1.16 15.72 19.87
C LEU A 257 -1.14 17.24 19.81
N GLN A 258 -1.81 17.94 20.74
CA GLN A 258 -1.77 19.40 20.82
C GLN A 258 -0.34 19.89 21.05
N THR A 259 0.40 19.28 21.98
CA THR A 259 1.79 19.67 22.25
C THR A 259 2.70 19.42 21.05
N LEU A 260 2.47 18.34 20.29
CA LEU A 260 3.20 18.07 19.05
C LEU A 260 2.93 19.17 18.01
N MET A 261 1.67 19.55 17.81
CA MET A 261 1.28 20.61 16.89
C MET A 261 1.87 21.97 17.30
N ASP A 262 1.83 22.31 18.59
CA ASP A 262 2.37 23.55 19.12
C ASP A 262 3.90 23.61 18.99
N LEU A 263 4.59 22.50 19.28
CA LEU A 263 6.05 22.42 19.14
C LEU A 263 6.46 22.49 17.67
N TYR A 264 5.72 21.84 16.77
CA TYR A 264 5.95 21.95 15.33
C TYR A 264 5.82 23.39 14.85
N LEU A 265 4.73 24.08 15.19
CA LEU A 265 4.53 25.47 14.81
C LEU A 265 5.64 26.36 15.37
N ARG A 266 6.02 26.16 16.63
CA ARG A 266 7.10 26.91 17.26
C ARG A 266 8.44 26.69 16.57
N ASP A 267 8.83 25.43 16.34
CA ASP A 267 10.09 25.09 15.68
C ASP A 267 10.11 25.65 14.24
N ASN A 268 9.01 25.54 13.50
CA ASN A 268 8.89 26.07 12.14
C ASN A 268 9.01 27.61 12.12
N LEU A 269 8.34 28.32 13.05
CA LEU A 269 8.46 29.77 13.19
C LEU A 269 9.89 30.19 13.57
N GLU A 270 10.53 29.46 14.48
CA GLU A 270 11.90 29.75 14.93
C GLU A 270 12.92 29.54 13.81
N ASP A 271 12.74 28.49 13.00
CA ASP A 271 13.56 28.22 11.82
C ASP A 271 13.41 29.29 10.74
N LYS A 272 12.17 29.69 10.42
CA LYS A 272 11.91 30.78 9.47
C LYS A 272 12.48 32.11 9.96
N LYS A 273 12.32 32.42 11.24
CA LYS A 273 12.94 33.60 11.86
C LYS A 273 14.46 33.53 11.74
N ARG A 274 15.09 32.40 12.06
CA ARG A 274 16.54 32.22 11.98
C ARG A 274 17.08 32.40 10.56
N ILE A 275 16.36 31.89 9.55
CA ILE A 275 16.70 32.11 8.14
C ILE A 275 16.63 33.60 7.80
N ALA A 276 15.51 34.26 8.12
CA ALA A 276 15.34 35.69 7.85
C ALA A 276 16.39 36.57 8.58
N ASP A 277 16.71 36.25 9.84
CA ASP A 277 17.73 36.95 10.63
C ASP A 277 19.12 36.80 9.99
N SER A 278 19.44 35.59 9.51
CA SER A 278 20.70 35.30 8.84
C SER A 278 20.80 36.02 7.49
N THR A 279 19.71 36.05 6.72
CA THR A 279 19.63 36.78 5.45
C THR A 279 19.77 38.28 5.66
N LEU A 280 19.09 38.86 6.66
CA LEU A 280 19.23 40.28 7.01
C LEU A 280 20.66 40.61 7.43
N HIS A 281 21.27 39.80 8.30
CA HIS A 281 22.65 40.00 8.74
C HIS A 281 23.63 39.95 7.55
N PHE A 282 23.43 39.02 6.61
CA PHE A 282 24.22 38.95 5.38
C PHE A 282 24.05 40.20 4.52
N ILE A 283 22.81 40.64 4.27
CA ILE A 283 22.51 41.82 3.45
C ILE A 283 23.05 43.09 4.10
N ASP A 284 22.87 43.27 5.41
CA ASP A 284 23.40 44.43 6.16
C ASP A 284 24.93 44.51 6.06
N GLY A 285 25.62 43.36 6.15
CA GLY A 285 27.07 43.29 5.93
C GLY A 285 27.48 43.69 4.51
N GLN A 286 26.74 43.25 3.49
CA GLN A 286 26.98 43.66 2.10
C GLN A 286 26.68 45.14 1.88
N LEU A 287 25.58 45.66 2.43
CA LEU A 287 25.21 47.08 2.35
C LEU A 287 26.28 47.98 2.97
N ALA A 288 26.84 47.61 4.12
CA ALA A 288 27.93 48.36 4.75
C ALA A 288 29.17 48.41 3.84
N GLY A 289 29.54 47.30 3.22
CA GLY A 289 30.64 47.22 2.25
C GLY A 289 30.37 48.08 1.00
N VAL A 290 29.20 47.94 0.38
CA VAL A 290 28.81 48.71 -0.81
C VAL A 290 28.72 50.21 -0.49
N THR A 291 28.26 50.59 0.70
CA THR A 291 28.23 52.00 1.14
C THR A 291 29.63 52.58 1.28
N ALA A 292 30.57 51.82 1.85
CA ALA A 292 31.97 52.23 1.96
C ALA A 292 32.62 52.36 0.57
N ASP A 293 32.37 51.41 -0.33
CA ASP A 293 32.82 51.46 -1.72
C ASP A 293 32.27 52.68 -2.46
N LEU A 294 30.97 52.96 -2.31
CA LEU A 294 30.29 54.10 -2.96
C LEU A 294 30.88 55.42 -2.47
N LYS A 295 31.06 55.59 -1.15
CA LYS A 295 31.73 56.75 -0.57
C LYS A 295 33.18 56.89 -1.08
N GLY A 296 33.88 55.76 -1.21
CA GLY A 296 35.23 55.72 -1.77
C GLY A 296 35.28 56.24 -3.21
N ILE A 297 34.37 55.76 -4.06
CA ILE A 297 34.26 56.19 -5.47
C ILE A 297 33.80 57.65 -5.56
N GLU A 298 32.86 58.09 -4.73
CA GLU A 298 32.43 59.50 -4.69
C GLU A 298 33.59 60.43 -4.31
N THR A 299 34.39 60.04 -3.32
CA THR A 299 35.61 60.77 -2.94
C THR A 299 36.64 60.77 -4.07
N GLN A 300 36.78 59.67 -4.82
CA GLN A 300 37.65 59.61 -6.00
C GLN A 300 37.16 60.55 -7.11
N ILE A 301 35.84 60.61 -7.36
CA ILE A 301 35.25 61.54 -8.33
C ILE A 301 35.47 62.99 -7.88
N GLU A 302 35.23 63.30 -6.60
CA GLU A 302 35.46 64.62 -6.03
C GLU A 302 36.93 65.04 -6.16
N THR A 303 37.86 64.20 -5.69
CA THR A 303 39.31 64.45 -5.79
C THR A 303 39.75 64.60 -7.24
N PHE A 304 39.21 63.78 -8.15
CA PHE A 304 39.50 63.87 -9.58
C PHE A 304 39.01 65.19 -10.17
N LYS A 305 37.80 65.64 -9.81
CA LYS A 305 37.26 66.93 -10.23
C LYS A 305 38.06 68.11 -9.66
N GLU A 306 38.43 68.08 -8.39
CA GLU A 306 39.23 69.12 -7.75
C GLU A 306 40.64 69.22 -8.36
N SER A 307 41.35 68.09 -8.44
CA SER A 307 42.73 68.04 -8.95
C SER A 307 42.85 68.46 -10.43
N ASN A 308 41.80 68.23 -11.22
CA ASN A 308 41.75 68.64 -12.62
C ASN A 308 40.94 69.93 -12.86
N GLN A 309 40.43 70.58 -11.80
CA GLN A 309 39.59 71.78 -11.87
C GLN A 309 38.38 71.61 -12.82
N LEU A 310 37.74 70.45 -12.77
CA LEU A 310 36.64 70.06 -13.65
C LEU A 310 35.30 70.32 -12.95
N ALA A 311 34.51 71.25 -13.49
CA ALA A 311 33.09 71.38 -13.12
C ALA A 311 32.22 70.49 -14.03
N ASP A 312 32.38 70.67 -15.35
CA ASP A 312 31.72 69.90 -16.40
C ASP A 312 32.72 69.67 -17.54
N ILE A 313 33.07 68.41 -17.80
CA ILE A 313 34.07 68.03 -18.80
C ILE A 313 33.58 68.36 -20.21
N THR A 314 32.28 68.20 -20.48
CA THR A 314 31.71 68.48 -21.81
C THR A 314 31.76 69.97 -22.11
N ALA A 315 31.31 70.80 -21.16
CA ALA A 315 31.33 72.25 -21.31
C ALA A 315 32.76 72.80 -21.45
N GLN A 316 33.70 72.28 -20.64
CA GLN A 316 35.10 72.72 -20.67
C GLN A 316 35.81 72.30 -21.96
N SER A 317 35.56 71.08 -22.45
CA SER A 317 36.12 70.60 -23.72
C SER A 317 35.68 71.46 -24.90
N GLN A 318 34.39 71.81 -24.94
CA GLN A 318 33.84 72.69 -25.97
C GLN A 318 34.49 74.08 -25.93
N ALA A 319 34.64 74.65 -24.74
CA ALA A 319 35.29 75.95 -24.55
C ALA A 319 36.76 75.95 -25.00
N LEU A 320 37.51 74.89 -24.72
CA LEU A 320 38.91 74.75 -25.16
C LEU A 320 39.03 74.70 -26.68
N VAL A 321 38.17 73.92 -27.36
CA VAL A 321 38.14 73.82 -28.83
C VAL A 321 37.78 75.17 -29.46
N THR A 322 36.78 75.87 -28.92
CA THR A 322 36.41 77.22 -29.38
C THR A 322 37.57 78.21 -29.21
N ASN A 323 38.22 78.24 -28.04
CA ASN A 323 39.37 79.11 -27.80
C ASN A 323 40.54 78.80 -28.74
N ALA A 324 40.83 77.53 -29.02
CA ALA A 324 41.84 77.14 -30.00
C ALA A 324 41.49 77.68 -31.39
N SER A 325 40.23 77.52 -31.82
CA SER A 325 39.75 78.04 -33.11
C SER A 325 39.94 79.56 -33.21
N ASP A 326 39.61 80.30 -32.15
CA ASP A 326 39.79 81.76 -32.09
C ASP A 326 41.28 82.17 -32.17
N TYR A 327 42.17 81.44 -31.48
CA TYR A 327 43.61 81.69 -31.58
C TYR A 327 44.15 81.38 -32.97
N TYR A 328 43.71 80.29 -33.60
CA TYR A 328 44.05 79.96 -34.99
C TYR A 328 43.62 81.07 -35.96
N LYS A 329 42.40 81.59 -35.79
CA LYS A 329 41.90 82.71 -36.61
C LYS A 329 42.78 83.95 -36.46
N LYS A 330 43.07 84.37 -35.23
CA LYS A 330 43.95 85.53 -34.95
C LYS A 330 45.38 85.32 -35.47
N LEU A 331 45.90 84.10 -35.40
CA LEU A 331 47.22 83.76 -35.91
C LEU A 331 47.28 83.87 -37.44
N ASN A 332 46.27 83.35 -38.14
CA ASN A 332 46.14 83.48 -39.59
C ASN A 332 45.99 84.95 -40.02
N GLU A 333 45.21 85.74 -39.27
CA GLU A 333 45.07 87.18 -39.52
C GLU A 333 46.41 87.91 -39.38
N ALA A 334 47.17 87.65 -38.30
CA ALA A 334 48.50 88.23 -38.09
C ALA A 334 49.51 87.78 -39.17
N GLU A 335 49.45 86.52 -39.61
CA GLU A 335 50.31 86.00 -40.67
C GLU A 335 49.98 86.62 -42.03
N LEU A 336 48.70 86.79 -42.36
CA LEU A 336 48.27 87.50 -43.56
C LEU A 336 48.78 88.95 -43.55
N GLN A 337 48.64 89.66 -42.41
CA GLN A 337 49.15 91.02 -42.26
C GLN A 337 50.68 91.08 -42.44
N LEU A 338 51.43 90.13 -41.87
CA LEU A 338 52.88 90.04 -42.05
C LEU A 338 53.28 89.76 -43.51
N ASN A 339 52.55 88.89 -44.21
CA ASN A 339 52.80 88.60 -45.63
C ASN A 339 52.54 89.83 -46.50
N VAL A 340 51.41 90.51 -46.28
CA VAL A 340 51.07 91.76 -46.97
C VAL A 340 52.16 92.81 -46.71
N LEU A 341 52.58 92.98 -45.46
CA LEU A 341 53.68 93.86 -45.10
C LEU A 341 54.98 93.49 -45.82
N GLN A 342 55.36 92.22 -45.85
CA GLN A 342 56.57 91.77 -46.54
C GLN A 342 56.54 92.14 -48.03
N SER A 343 55.40 92.00 -48.69
CA SER A 343 55.21 92.43 -50.08
C SER A 343 55.37 93.95 -50.25
N ILE A 344 54.81 94.75 -49.34
CA ILE A 344 54.95 96.22 -49.37
C ILE A 344 56.41 96.64 -49.13
N SER A 345 57.10 95.99 -48.19
CA SER A 345 58.52 96.30 -47.94
C SER A 345 59.42 95.95 -49.11
N ALA A 346 59.19 94.82 -49.78
CA ALA A 346 59.91 94.48 -51.01
C ALA A 346 59.67 95.53 -52.10
N TYR A 347 58.46 96.09 -52.17
CA TYR A 347 58.11 97.17 -53.10
C TYR A 347 58.83 98.49 -52.79
N VAL A 348 58.81 98.94 -51.53
CA VAL A 348 59.37 100.24 -51.07
C VAL A 348 60.91 100.23 -50.97
N ASN A 349 61.52 99.06 -50.75
CA ASN A 349 62.98 98.95 -50.66
C ASN A 349 63.69 98.98 -52.03
N ASN A 350 62.97 98.82 -53.15
CA ASN A 350 63.56 98.92 -54.48
C ASN A 350 63.65 100.39 -54.93
N PRO A 351 64.86 100.97 -55.08
CA PRO A 351 65.03 102.38 -55.46
C PRO A 351 64.46 102.72 -56.84
N ALA A 352 64.25 101.73 -57.72
CA ALA A 352 63.67 101.90 -59.04
C ALA A 352 62.14 102.05 -59.03
N ASN A 353 61.47 101.71 -57.92
CA ASN A 353 60.02 101.76 -57.80
C ASN A 353 59.54 103.12 -57.28
N LYS A 354 59.20 104.05 -58.20
CA LYS A 354 58.67 105.40 -57.89
C LYS A 354 57.15 105.53 -58.06
N ARG A 355 56.40 104.46 -57.82
CA ARG A 355 54.94 104.41 -58.00
C ARG A 355 54.21 104.44 -56.65
N ILE A 356 52.97 104.93 -56.66
CA ILE A 356 52.14 105.06 -55.46
C ILE A 356 51.83 103.71 -54.81
N ILE A 357 51.71 103.70 -53.48
CA ILE A 357 51.28 102.54 -52.70
C ILE A 357 49.76 102.59 -52.57
N PRO A 358 49.01 101.55 -52.97
CA PRO A 358 47.55 101.54 -52.86
C PRO A 358 47.07 101.69 -51.40
N SER A 359 46.14 102.61 -51.14
CA SER A 359 45.57 102.84 -49.80
C SER A 359 44.55 101.78 -49.34
N SER A 360 44.24 100.79 -50.18
CA SER A 360 43.25 99.73 -49.91
C SER A 360 43.78 98.55 -49.08
N LEU A 361 45.03 98.63 -48.60
CA LEU A 361 45.64 97.60 -47.79
C LEU A 361 45.16 97.75 -46.34
N ASN A 362 44.56 96.69 -45.78
CA ASN A 362 43.92 96.66 -44.46
C ASN A 362 44.95 96.69 -43.31
N VAL A 363 45.78 97.74 -43.27
CA VAL A 363 46.88 97.96 -42.33
C VAL A 363 46.41 98.90 -41.22
N GLN A 364 46.44 98.44 -39.98
CA GLN A 364 45.87 99.13 -38.82
C GLN A 364 46.91 99.87 -37.97
N ASP A 365 48.02 100.31 -38.55
CA ASP A 365 49.05 101.08 -37.85
C ASP A 365 48.97 102.57 -38.24
N PRO A 366 48.54 103.48 -37.33
CA PRO A 366 48.33 104.90 -37.63
C PRO A 366 49.59 105.65 -38.08
N VAL A 367 50.77 105.23 -37.58
CA VAL A 367 52.05 105.87 -37.91
C VAL A 367 52.46 105.48 -39.33
N PHE A 368 52.33 104.19 -39.67
CA PHE A 368 52.58 103.68 -41.01
C PHE A 368 51.65 104.30 -42.05
N THR A 369 50.35 104.37 -41.80
CA THR A 369 49.37 104.97 -42.75
C THR A 369 49.65 106.45 -43.00
N THR A 370 50.07 107.19 -41.97
CA THR A 370 50.49 108.60 -42.11
C THR A 370 51.68 108.75 -43.05
N TYR A 371 52.73 107.94 -42.88
CA TYR A 371 53.90 107.97 -43.76
C TYR A 371 53.60 107.50 -45.19
N VAL A 372 52.70 106.52 -45.38
CA VAL A 372 52.24 106.10 -46.72
C VAL A 372 51.50 107.24 -47.41
N GLY A 373 50.62 107.95 -46.71
CA GLY A 373 49.90 109.10 -47.25
C GLY A 373 50.84 110.20 -47.71
N LEU A 374 51.78 110.61 -46.85
CA LEU A 374 52.79 111.63 -47.17
C LEU A 374 53.69 111.21 -48.35
N TYR A 375 54.08 109.93 -48.39
CA TYR A 375 54.88 109.39 -49.49
C TYR A 375 54.14 109.45 -50.83
N ASN A 376 52.87 109.01 -50.85
CA ASN A 376 52.04 109.06 -52.05
C ASN A 376 51.78 110.49 -52.52
N GLU A 377 51.56 111.43 -51.60
CA GLU A 377 51.35 112.84 -51.93
C GLU A 377 52.59 113.44 -52.61
N LEU A 378 53.78 113.22 -52.04
CA LEU A 378 55.03 113.70 -52.62
C LEU A 378 55.32 113.06 -53.99
N LEU A 379 54.99 111.77 -54.19
CA LEU A 379 55.09 111.12 -55.50
C LEU A 379 54.16 111.77 -56.53
N ILE A 380 52.92 112.08 -56.17
CA ILE A 380 51.97 112.78 -57.06
C ILE A 380 52.47 114.19 -57.40
N GLN A 381 53.03 114.91 -56.43
CA GLN A 381 53.62 116.24 -56.67
C GLN A 381 54.83 116.15 -57.60
N ARG A 382 55.70 115.14 -57.42
CA ARG A 382 56.82 114.85 -58.31
C ARG A 382 56.36 114.54 -59.73
N ASP A 383 55.38 113.65 -59.90
CA ASP A 383 54.85 113.27 -61.21
C ASP A 383 54.24 114.48 -61.94
N LYS A 384 53.55 115.37 -61.22
CA LYS A 384 53.07 116.66 -61.77
C LYS A 384 54.21 117.57 -62.19
N ALA A 385 55.27 117.69 -61.38
CA ALA A 385 56.45 118.49 -61.72
C ALA A 385 57.20 117.94 -62.94
N MET A 386 57.28 116.61 -63.08
CA MET A 386 57.90 115.92 -64.22
C MET A 386 57.18 116.10 -65.56
N LEU A 387 55.91 116.56 -65.56
CA LEU A 387 55.21 116.93 -66.79
C LEU A 387 55.76 118.23 -67.42
N ALA A 388 56.41 119.08 -66.62
CA ALA A 388 56.94 120.38 -67.05
C ALA A 388 58.47 120.47 -66.97
N TYR A 389 59.14 119.61 -66.20
CA TYR A 389 60.57 119.70 -65.89
C TYR A 389 61.30 118.35 -66.07
N THR A 390 62.59 118.41 -66.41
CA THR A 390 63.48 117.25 -66.49
C THR A 390 64.01 116.83 -65.11
N GLU A 391 64.53 115.60 -64.98
CA GLU A 391 65.00 115.04 -63.71
C GLU A 391 66.12 115.84 -63.03
N GLU A 392 66.87 116.66 -63.77
CA GLU A 392 67.97 117.48 -63.23
C GLU A 392 67.52 118.83 -62.64
N ASN A 393 66.22 119.17 -62.73
CA ASN A 393 65.70 120.44 -62.21
C ASN A 393 65.77 120.50 -60.67
N PRO A 394 66.24 121.62 -60.06
CA PRO A 394 66.33 121.79 -58.61
C PRO A 394 65.02 121.50 -57.84
N ILE A 395 63.86 121.78 -58.44
CA ILE A 395 62.54 121.52 -57.83
C ILE A 395 62.28 120.01 -57.74
N VAL A 396 62.57 119.27 -58.83
CA VAL A 396 62.41 117.81 -58.88
C VAL A 396 63.41 117.13 -57.94
N ARG A 397 64.65 117.62 -57.89
CA ARG A 397 65.70 117.11 -56.98
C ARG A 397 65.34 117.30 -55.50
N ASN A 398 64.77 118.45 -55.15
CA ASN A 398 64.30 118.69 -53.78
C ASN A 398 63.14 117.76 -53.40
N LEU A 399 62.19 117.52 -54.31
CA LEU A 399 61.13 116.53 -54.11
C LEU A 399 61.71 115.11 -53.97
N ASP A 400 62.72 114.74 -54.75
CA ASP A 400 63.41 113.44 -54.63
C ASP A 400 64.11 113.29 -53.25
N GLU A 401 64.74 114.33 -52.71
CA GLU A 401 65.32 114.32 -51.35
C GLU A 401 64.26 114.19 -50.24
N GLN A 402 63.12 114.87 -50.38
CA GLN A 402 61.99 114.75 -49.46
C GLN A 402 61.36 113.34 -49.53
N ILE A 403 61.14 112.81 -50.74
CA ILE A 403 60.65 111.45 -50.99
C ILE A 403 61.58 110.43 -50.34
N GLU A 404 62.90 110.58 -50.49
CA GLU A 404 63.88 109.67 -49.90
C GLU A 404 63.90 109.73 -48.36
N THR A 405 63.72 110.92 -47.78
CA THR A 405 63.61 111.10 -46.33
C THR A 405 62.35 110.43 -45.78
N VAL A 406 61.20 110.65 -46.43
CA VAL A 406 59.93 110.00 -46.08
C VAL A 406 60.01 108.49 -46.28
N ARG A 407 60.67 108.01 -47.35
CA ARG A 407 60.91 106.58 -47.60
C ARG A 407 61.71 105.92 -46.48
N LYS A 408 62.79 106.56 -45.99
CA LYS A 408 63.58 106.05 -44.86
C LYS A 408 62.75 105.95 -43.56
N ASN A 409 61.91 106.94 -43.28
CA ASN A 409 61.02 106.93 -42.11
C ASN A 409 59.89 105.90 -42.26
N LEU A 410 59.33 105.76 -43.46
CA LEU A 410 58.36 104.72 -43.80
C LEU A 410 58.94 103.32 -43.59
N VAL A 411 60.19 103.07 -44.00
CA VAL A 411 60.89 101.80 -43.76
C VAL A 411 61.14 101.55 -42.26
N LYS A 412 61.45 102.59 -41.48
CA LYS A 412 61.57 102.45 -40.00
C LYS A 412 60.23 102.14 -39.34
N SER A 413 59.16 102.85 -39.71
CA SER A 413 57.79 102.59 -39.23
C SER A 413 57.32 101.19 -39.61
N PHE A 414 57.61 100.77 -40.84
CA PHE A 414 57.36 99.42 -41.33
C PHE A 414 58.04 98.36 -40.47
N ASN A 415 59.35 98.51 -40.24
CA ASN A 415 60.12 97.55 -39.43
C ASN A 415 59.61 97.49 -37.99
N SER A 416 59.21 98.64 -37.43
CA SER A 416 58.57 98.70 -36.11
C SER A 416 57.24 97.95 -36.08
N TYR A 417 56.34 98.21 -37.04
CA TYR A 417 55.04 97.53 -37.13
C TYR A 417 55.19 96.02 -37.39
N ARG A 418 56.10 95.63 -38.29
CA ARG A 418 56.47 94.22 -38.53
C ARG A 418 56.95 93.55 -37.24
N ASN A 419 57.83 94.20 -36.49
CA ASN A 419 58.33 93.64 -35.23
C ASN A 419 57.20 93.50 -34.19
N ASN A 420 56.29 94.46 -34.10
CA ASN A 420 55.10 94.35 -33.23
C ASN A 420 54.21 93.17 -33.62
N LEU A 421 53.93 92.98 -34.92
CA LEU A 421 53.15 91.83 -35.40
C LEU A 421 53.86 90.49 -35.20
N ILE A 422 55.19 90.44 -35.35
CA ILE A 422 55.98 89.23 -35.04
C ILE A 422 55.86 88.89 -33.55
N GLN A 423 55.91 89.89 -32.67
CA GLN A 423 55.73 89.68 -31.23
C GLN A 423 54.30 89.20 -30.91
N ALA A 424 53.29 89.82 -31.51
CA ALA A 424 51.89 89.40 -31.38
C ALA A 424 51.69 87.95 -31.87
N LYS A 425 52.21 87.61 -33.06
CA LYS A 425 52.20 86.24 -33.61
C LYS A 425 52.89 85.27 -32.67
N THR A 426 54.06 85.62 -32.14
CA THR A 426 54.80 84.76 -31.20
C THR A 426 53.98 84.50 -29.93
N GLN A 427 53.28 85.51 -29.40
CA GLN A 427 52.40 85.33 -28.25
C GLN A 427 51.18 84.46 -28.59
N LEU A 428 50.56 84.66 -29.75
CA LEU A 428 49.46 83.83 -30.23
C LEU A 428 49.88 82.37 -30.42
N VAL A 429 51.08 82.10 -30.96
CA VAL A 429 51.65 80.76 -31.06
C VAL A 429 51.83 80.13 -29.68
N LYS A 430 52.39 80.87 -28.71
CA LYS A 430 52.54 80.39 -27.32
C LYS A 430 51.19 80.02 -26.70
N ASN A 431 50.20 80.91 -26.83
CA ASN A 431 48.84 80.67 -26.32
C ASN A 431 48.17 79.48 -27.02
N ASN A 432 48.30 79.37 -28.35
CA ASN A 432 47.75 78.27 -29.13
C ASN A 432 48.37 76.92 -28.73
N ASN A 433 49.70 76.87 -28.56
CA ASN A 433 50.39 75.67 -28.13
C ASN A 433 49.98 75.25 -26.71
N SER A 434 49.80 76.23 -25.80
CA SER A 434 49.28 75.98 -24.45
C SER A 434 47.90 75.36 -24.49
N ILE A 435 46.94 75.97 -25.20
CA ILE A 435 45.56 75.44 -25.32
C ILE A 435 45.55 74.07 -25.99
N THR A 436 46.34 73.88 -27.06
CA THR A 436 46.45 72.59 -27.75
C THR A 436 46.98 71.50 -26.82
N SER A 437 47.89 71.83 -25.90
CA SER A 437 48.39 70.88 -24.91
C SER A 437 47.33 70.49 -23.87
N GLU A 438 46.45 71.42 -23.48
CA GLU A 438 45.31 71.13 -22.60
C GLU A 438 44.26 70.26 -23.31
N ILE A 439 43.95 70.54 -24.58
CA ILE A 439 43.01 69.72 -25.39
C ILE A 439 43.48 68.26 -25.46
N LYS A 440 44.79 68.00 -25.54
CA LYS A 440 45.33 66.63 -25.57
C LYS A 440 45.12 65.86 -24.27
N LYS A 441 44.92 66.53 -23.13
CA LYS A 441 44.67 65.88 -21.83
C LYS A 441 43.21 65.44 -21.68
N VAL A 442 42.28 66.12 -22.35
CA VAL A 442 40.83 65.90 -22.25
C VAL A 442 40.42 64.44 -22.47
N PRO A 443 40.84 63.73 -23.53
CA PRO A 443 40.37 62.35 -23.75
C PRO A 443 40.74 61.38 -22.63
N LYS A 444 41.91 61.58 -22.00
CA LYS A 444 42.33 60.78 -20.86
C LYS A 444 41.46 61.10 -19.63
N GLN A 445 41.22 62.38 -19.38
CA GLN A 445 40.38 62.82 -18.26
C GLN A 445 38.93 62.32 -18.39
N GLU A 446 38.34 62.41 -19.59
CA GLU A 446 37.00 61.90 -19.88
C GLU A 446 36.90 60.39 -19.64
N ARG A 447 37.90 59.62 -20.10
CA ARG A 447 37.93 58.17 -19.90
C ARG A 447 38.01 57.78 -18.42
N GLU A 448 38.86 58.44 -17.65
CA GLU A 448 39.00 58.19 -16.19
C GLU A 448 37.72 58.57 -15.44
N PHE A 449 37.12 59.73 -15.78
CA PHE A 449 35.84 60.16 -15.20
C PHE A 449 34.69 59.20 -15.50
N LEU A 450 34.58 58.72 -16.76
CA LEU A 450 33.56 57.75 -17.15
C LEU A 450 33.74 56.40 -16.46
N ASP A 451 34.98 55.99 -16.19
CA ASP A 451 35.23 54.75 -15.45
C ASP A 451 34.74 54.87 -13.99
N TYR A 452 35.08 55.97 -13.30
CA TYR A 452 34.56 56.24 -11.97
C TYR A 452 33.03 56.33 -11.95
N THR A 453 32.43 57.00 -12.95
CA THR A 453 30.96 57.12 -13.08
C THR A 453 30.31 55.76 -13.32
N ARG A 454 30.94 54.88 -14.11
CA ARG A 454 30.43 53.51 -14.32
C ARG A 454 30.49 52.70 -13.04
N GLN A 455 31.60 52.78 -12.31
CA GLN A 455 31.76 52.11 -11.02
C GLN A 455 30.73 52.62 -10.01
N GLN A 456 30.53 53.95 -9.92
CA GLN A 456 29.52 54.57 -9.07
C GLN A 456 28.11 54.02 -9.37
N ASN A 457 27.69 54.04 -10.64
CA ASN A 457 26.37 53.57 -11.06
C ASN A 457 26.15 52.08 -10.72
N LEU A 458 27.13 51.22 -10.98
CA LEU A 458 27.04 49.79 -10.66
C LEU A 458 26.88 49.56 -9.14
N ARG A 459 27.66 50.28 -8.33
CA ARG A 459 27.56 50.19 -6.86
C ARG A 459 26.23 50.76 -6.35
N GLN A 460 25.74 51.84 -6.93
CA GLN A 460 24.43 52.41 -6.58
C GLN A 460 23.27 51.46 -6.91
N GLN A 461 23.30 50.80 -8.07
CA GLN A 461 22.30 49.79 -8.43
C GLN A 461 22.32 48.60 -7.48
N LEU A 462 23.51 48.11 -7.13
CA LEU A 462 23.67 47.05 -6.14
C LEU A 462 23.16 47.48 -4.76
N TYR A 463 23.46 48.71 -4.34
CA TYR A 463 22.96 49.28 -3.08
C TYR A 463 21.42 49.29 -3.04
N ILE A 464 20.78 49.78 -4.10
CA ILE A 464 19.32 49.83 -4.21
C ILE A 464 18.73 48.41 -4.19
N PHE A 465 19.30 47.48 -4.96
CA PHE A 465 18.87 46.09 -4.98
C PHE A 465 18.97 45.42 -3.60
N LEU A 466 20.10 45.61 -2.91
CA LEU A 466 20.29 45.07 -1.56
C LEU A 466 19.32 45.72 -0.56
N LEU A 467 19.05 47.02 -0.68
CA LEU A 467 18.09 47.72 0.16
C LEU A 467 16.67 47.20 -0.06
N GLU A 468 16.25 47.01 -1.31
CA GLU A 468 14.95 46.41 -1.66
C GLU A 468 14.83 44.99 -1.08
N LYS A 469 15.86 44.15 -1.28
CA LYS A 469 15.88 42.79 -0.74
C LYS A 469 15.88 42.77 0.79
N ARG A 470 16.54 43.74 1.43
CA ARG A 470 16.52 43.92 2.89
C ARG A 470 15.11 44.22 3.38
N GLU A 471 14.42 45.19 2.78
CA GLU A 471 13.05 45.55 3.17
C GLU A 471 12.08 44.40 2.94
N GLU A 472 12.18 43.69 1.80
CA GLU A 472 11.39 42.49 1.53
C GLU A 472 11.60 41.41 2.61
N THR A 473 12.85 41.15 2.98
CA THR A 473 13.21 40.16 4.01
C THR A 473 12.73 40.60 5.39
N ALA A 474 12.82 41.90 5.72
CA ALA A 474 12.34 42.45 6.98
C ALA A 474 10.80 42.34 7.12
N ILE A 475 10.07 42.58 6.02
CA ILE A 475 8.62 42.37 5.97
C ILE A 475 8.29 40.88 6.11
N SER A 476 9.00 40.00 5.41
CA SER A 476 8.82 38.54 5.50
C SER A 476 9.06 38.02 6.92
N ARG A 477 10.12 38.50 7.59
CA ARG A 477 10.42 38.20 9.01
C ARG A 477 9.26 38.53 9.94
N THR A 478 8.57 39.64 9.70
CA THR A 478 7.40 40.07 10.49
C THR A 478 6.12 39.32 10.09
N SER A 479 6.00 38.94 8.81
CA SER A 479 4.85 38.19 8.27
C SER A 479 4.91 36.68 8.56
N THR A 480 6.06 36.18 9.02
CA THR A 480 6.28 34.77 9.36
C THR A 480 5.29 34.26 10.42
N PHE A 481 4.73 35.13 11.26
CA PHE A 481 3.70 34.77 12.25
C PHE A 481 2.41 34.18 11.65
N SER A 482 2.18 34.23 10.34
CA SER A 482 0.93 33.75 9.71
C SER A 482 1.08 32.61 8.68
N SER A 483 2.25 31.96 8.53
CA SER A 483 2.43 30.93 7.47
C SER A 483 1.87 29.55 7.84
N SER A 484 1.80 29.23 9.14
CA SER A 484 1.32 27.94 9.62
C SER A 484 0.38 28.16 10.80
N GLN A 485 -0.83 27.60 10.76
CA GLN A 485 -1.79 27.73 11.86
C GLN A 485 -2.46 26.39 12.16
N ILE A 486 -2.84 26.20 13.42
CA ILE A 486 -3.76 25.12 13.81
C ILE A 486 -5.17 25.55 13.41
N ILE A 487 -5.82 24.77 12.54
CA ILE A 487 -7.22 24.97 12.17
C ILE A 487 -8.10 24.35 13.25
N ASP A 488 -7.88 23.06 13.50
CA ASP A 488 -8.62 22.28 14.50
C ASP A 488 -7.64 21.81 15.57
N SER A 489 -7.89 22.19 16.82
CA SER A 489 -7.13 21.72 17.99
C SER A 489 -7.32 20.21 18.19
N ALA A 490 -6.34 19.57 18.82
CA ALA A 490 -6.41 18.13 19.07
C ALA A 490 -7.62 17.78 19.95
N LYS A 491 -8.56 16.99 19.41
CA LYS A 491 -9.77 16.56 20.11
C LYS A 491 -9.99 15.06 19.94
N SER A 492 -10.41 14.42 21.02
CA SER A 492 -10.71 13.00 21.04
C SER A 492 -12.14 12.72 20.57
N ALA A 493 -12.33 11.62 19.85
CA ALA A 493 -13.65 11.11 19.54
C ALA A 493 -14.41 10.73 20.82
N HIS A 494 -15.73 10.98 20.83
CA HIS A 494 -16.60 10.71 21.98
C HIS A 494 -16.74 9.21 22.31
N ALA A 495 -16.46 8.33 21.34
CA ALA A 495 -16.53 6.89 21.48
C ALA A 495 -15.16 6.25 21.20
N PRO A 496 -14.82 5.13 21.85
CA PRO A 496 -13.57 4.42 21.59
C PRO A 496 -13.54 3.92 20.14
N PHE A 497 -12.42 4.19 19.47
CA PHE A 497 -12.18 3.77 18.08
C PHE A 497 -11.90 2.27 17.97
N SER A 498 -11.20 1.71 18.95
CA SER A 498 -10.90 0.29 19.05
C SER A 498 -11.22 -0.25 20.45
N PRO A 499 -11.73 -1.50 20.58
CA PRO A 499 -12.21 -2.37 19.52
C PRO A 499 -13.60 -1.92 18.99
N LYS A 500 -13.83 -2.07 17.68
CA LYS A 500 -15.16 -1.88 17.07
C LYS A 500 -16.09 -3.02 17.50
N LYS A 501 -16.74 -2.88 18.67
CA LYS A 501 -17.54 -3.95 19.30
C LYS A 501 -18.54 -4.61 18.35
N GLY A 502 -19.22 -3.84 17.51
CA GLY A 502 -20.13 -4.37 16.50
C GLY A 502 -19.46 -5.30 15.49
N MET A 503 -18.26 -4.95 15.01
CA MET A 503 -17.49 -5.78 14.08
C MET A 503 -16.97 -7.05 14.76
N VAL A 504 -16.50 -6.95 16.01
CA VAL A 504 -16.05 -8.11 16.80
C VAL A 504 -17.19 -9.11 17.04
N TYR A 505 -18.39 -8.63 17.37
CA TYR A 505 -19.56 -9.50 17.55
C TYR A 505 -20.00 -10.16 16.25
N LEU A 506 -20.00 -9.42 15.14
CA LEU A 506 -20.32 -9.95 13.82
C LEU A 506 -19.34 -11.06 13.42
N VAL A 507 -18.04 -10.83 13.59
CA VAL A 507 -17.01 -11.84 13.31
C VAL A 507 -17.16 -13.07 14.21
N GLY A 508 -17.42 -12.87 15.51
CA GLY A 508 -17.68 -13.97 16.44
C GLY A 508 -18.89 -14.82 16.03
N MET A 509 -19.98 -14.17 15.60
CA MET A 509 -21.18 -14.85 15.09
C MET A 509 -20.89 -15.63 13.81
N LEU A 510 -20.16 -15.04 12.85
CA LEU A 510 -19.79 -15.72 11.60
C LEU A 510 -18.91 -16.95 11.86
N ILE A 511 -17.89 -16.82 12.73
CA ILE A 511 -17.04 -17.97 13.11
C ILE A 511 -17.89 -19.06 13.78
N GLY A 512 -18.85 -18.66 14.63
CA GLY A 512 -19.78 -19.59 15.28
C GLY A 512 -20.72 -20.34 14.32
N LEU A 513 -20.96 -19.81 13.12
CA LEU A 513 -21.69 -20.51 12.05
C LEU A 513 -20.79 -21.41 11.21
N VAL A 514 -19.57 -20.97 10.94
CA VAL A 514 -18.62 -21.70 10.08
C VAL A 514 -18.02 -22.92 10.79
N LEU A 515 -17.71 -22.83 12.09
CA LEU A 515 -17.08 -23.93 12.83
C LEU A 515 -17.92 -25.22 12.87
N PRO A 516 -19.24 -25.18 13.18
CA PRO A 516 -20.08 -26.38 13.13
C PRO A 516 -20.24 -26.95 11.73
N LEU A 517 -20.32 -26.09 10.71
CA LEU A 517 -20.34 -26.52 9.31
C LEU A 517 -19.06 -27.28 8.95
N GLY A 518 -17.90 -26.71 9.29
CA GLY A 518 -16.60 -27.36 9.09
C GLY A 518 -16.48 -28.69 9.84
N TYR A 519 -16.96 -28.75 11.09
CA TYR A 519 -16.98 -29.99 11.88
C TYR A 519 -17.85 -31.08 11.23
N LEU A 520 -19.05 -30.74 10.76
CA LEU A 520 -19.96 -31.69 10.11
C LEU A 520 -19.37 -32.20 8.79
N SER A 521 -18.85 -31.30 7.96
CA SER A 521 -18.19 -31.67 6.69
C SER A 521 -16.96 -32.53 6.92
N LEU A 522 -16.14 -32.22 7.93
CA LEU A 522 -14.96 -33.03 8.28
C LEU A 522 -15.34 -34.41 8.79
N LYS A 523 -16.37 -34.51 9.63
CA LYS A 523 -16.89 -35.80 10.13
C LYS A 523 -17.39 -36.69 8.98
N GLU A 524 -18.03 -36.10 7.97
CA GLU A 524 -18.51 -36.80 6.79
C GLU A 524 -17.35 -37.24 5.89
N MET A 525 -16.36 -36.37 5.66
CA MET A 525 -15.17 -36.69 4.86
C MET A 525 -14.33 -37.81 5.47
N LEU A 526 -14.29 -37.90 6.80
CA LEU A 526 -13.60 -38.97 7.52
C LEU A 526 -14.41 -40.28 7.61
N ASN A 527 -15.66 -40.32 7.15
CA ASN A 527 -16.50 -41.51 7.20
C ASN A 527 -16.22 -42.46 6.01
N THR A 528 -15.58 -43.58 6.32
CA THR A 528 -15.13 -44.57 5.32
C THR A 528 -16.15 -45.67 5.02
N ARG A 529 -17.36 -45.64 5.61
CA ARG A 529 -18.40 -46.67 5.42
C ARG A 529 -19.46 -46.25 4.42
N ILE A 530 -20.10 -47.22 3.78
CA ILE A 530 -21.20 -46.99 2.85
C ILE A 530 -22.44 -46.50 3.64
N GLN A 531 -22.89 -45.27 3.37
CA GLN A 531 -24.02 -44.66 4.08
C GLN A 531 -25.17 -44.33 3.15
N THR A 532 -24.87 -43.89 1.93
CA THR A 532 -25.87 -43.42 0.96
C THR A 532 -25.83 -44.26 -0.32
N LYS A 533 -26.91 -44.20 -1.12
CA LYS A 533 -26.93 -44.77 -2.47
C LYS A 533 -25.85 -44.15 -3.37
N GLN A 534 -25.54 -42.87 -3.17
CA GLN A 534 -24.47 -42.17 -3.91
C GLN A 534 -23.09 -42.80 -3.64
N ASP A 535 -22.80 -43.23 -2.41
CA ASP A 535 -21.55 -43.93 -2.09
C ASP A 535 -21.39 -45.23 -2.91
N LEU A 536 -22.50 -45.90 -3.26
CA LEU A 536 -22.51 -47.09 -4.09
C LEU A 536 -22.38 -46.74 -5.57
N THR A 537 -23.20 -45.82 -6.10
CA THR A 537 -23.16 -45.46 -7.52
C THR A 537 -21.86 -44.78 -7.94
N SER A 538 -21.21 -44.05 -7.04
CA SER A 538 -19.88 -43.48 -7.29
C SER A 538 -18.75 -44.51 -7.10
N GLY A 539 -18.99 -45.55 -6.31
CA GLY A 539 -18.00 -46.57 -5.97
C GLY A 539 -18.01 -47.81 -6.87
N THR A 540 -19.10 -48.08 -7.59
CA THR A 540 -19.24 -49.25 -8.47
C THR A 540 -20.25 -49.01 -9.59
N SER A 541 -20.01 -49.61 -10.76
CA SER A 541 -20.93 -49.61 -11.91
C SER A 541 -21.87 -50.82 -11.92
N ILE A 542 -21.77 -51.73 -10.94
CA ILE A 542 -22.56 -52.95 -10.85
C ILE A 542 -24.00 -52.60 -10.42
N PRO A 543 -25.04 -53.18 -11.06
CA PRO A 543 -26.42 -52.85 -10.74
C PRO A 543 -26.82 -53.29 -9.33
N VAL A 544 -27.53 -52.41 -8.62
CA VAL A 544 -28.18 -52.74 -7.34
C VAL A 544 -29.57 -53.29 -7.63
N VAL A 545 -29.81 -54.56 -7.26
CA VAL A 545 -31.04 -55.31 -7.59
C VAL A 545 -32.00 -55.47 -6.42
N GLY A 546 -31.57 -55.12 -5.21
CA GLY A 546 -32.41 -55.16 -4.03
C GLY A 546 -31.89 -54.29 -2.91
N GLU A 547 -32.83 -53.69 -2.19
CA GLU A 547 -32.61 -52.86 -1.01
C GLU A 547 -33.48 -53.43 0.11
N ILE A 548 -32.84 -53.99 1.14
CA ILE A 548 -33.51 -54.65 2.26
C ILE A 548 -33.38 -53.78 3.51
N SER A 549 -34.50 -53.38 4.08
CA SER A 549 -34.57 -52.58 5.31
C SER A 549 -34.15 -53.36 6.55
N HIS A 550 -33.69 -52.64 7.57
CA HIS A 550 -33.35 -53.19 8.87
C HIS A 550 -34.55 -53.95 9.46
N ASN A 551 -34.32 -55.20 9.87
CA ASN A 551 -35.31 -55.99 10.55
C ASN A 551 -35.25 -55.72 12.06
N ALA A 552 -36.32 -55.11 12.61
CA ALA A 552 -36.41 -54.82 14.04
C ALA A 552 -36.74 -56.08 14.88
N ASP A 553 -37.36 -57.09 14.26
CA ASP A 553 -37.69 -58.35 14.91
C ASP A 553 -36.54 -59.36 14.72
N ASN A 554 -36.06 -59.98 15.80
CA ASN A 554 -34.93 -60.93 15.76
C ASN A 554 -35.24 -62.28 15.05
N SER A 555 -36.32 -62.37 14.27
CA SER A 555 -36.64 -63.57 13.49
C SER A 555 -35.75 -63.69 12.26
N SER A 556 -35.14 -64.86 12.06
CA SER A 556 -34.32 -65.18 10.89
C SER A 556 -35.14 -65.32 9.60
N LEU A 557 -36.43 -65.66 9.74
CA LEU A 557 -37.41 -65.76 8.66
C LEU A 557 -38.42 -64.61 8.78
N VAL A 558 -38.51 -63.78 7.72
CA VAL A 558 -39.32 -62.55 7.70
C VAL A 558 -40.45 -62.62 6.68
N ILE A 559 -40.46 -63.67 5.86
CA ILE A 559 -41.47 -63.88 4.83
C ILE A 559 -42.41 -64.99 5.31
N ASP A 560 -43.60 -64.63 5.77
CA ASP A 560 -44.72 -65.56 5.87
C ASP A 560 -45.69 -65.28 4.72
N SER A 561 -46.35 -66.33 4.23
CA SER A 561 -47.45 -66.28 3.26
C SER A 561 -48.54 -65.25 3.61
N LYS A 562 -48.67 -64.90 4.90
CA LYS A 562 -49.69 -63.97 5.43
C LYS A 562 -49.15 -62.58 5.86
N SER A 563 -47.84 -62.37 5.94
CA SER A 563 -47.27 -61.10 6.45
C SER A 563 -47.16 -60.02 5.35
N ARG A 564 -47.74 -58.83 5.60
CA ARG A 564 -47.61 -57.63 4.75
C ARG A 564 -46.47 -56.71 5.21
N SER A 565 -45.32 -57.27 5.61
CA SER A 565 -44.19 -56.46 6.08
C SER A 565 -43.44 -55.80 4.90
N ILE A 566 -42.84 -54.63 5.14
CA ILE A 566 -42.02 -53.90 4.15
C ILE A 566 -40.88 -54.80 3.63
N ILE A 567 -40.26 -55.57 4.52
CA ILE A 567 -39.17 -56.50 4.16
C ILE A 567 -39.69 -57.64 3.27
N SER A 568 -40.90 -58.17 3.53
CA SER A 568 -41.50 -59.19 2.67
C SER A 568 -41.75 -58.68 1.24
N GLU A 569 -42.19 -57.43 1.08
CA GLU A 569 -42.33 -56.80 -0.25
C GLU A 569 -40.97 -56.54 -0.92
N GLN A 570 -39.95 -56.15 -0.17
CA GLN A 570 -38.59 -55.98 -0.71
C GLN A 570 -37.99 -57.28 -1.23
N PHE A 571 -38.21 -58.41 -0.56
CA PHE A 571 -37.80 -59.73 -1.06
C PHE A 571 -38.64 -60.20 -2.26
N ARG A 572 -39.93 -59.86 -2.33
CA ARG A 572 -40.75 -60.08 -3.54
C ARG A 572 -40.21 -59.25 -4.71
N GLY A 573 -39.85 -58.00 -4.47
CA GLY A 573 -39.20 -57.11 -5.44
C GLY A 573 -37.85 -57.66 -5.92
N LEU A 574 -36.99 -58.09 -4.99
CA LEU A 574 -35.71 -58.75 -5.32
C LEU A 574 -35.93 -59.97 -6.21
N ARG A 575 -36.91 -60.83 -5.88
CA ARG A 575 -37.27 -61.99 -6.70
C ARG A 575 -37.68 -61.58 -8.12
N THR A 576 -38.50 -60.54 -8.27
CA THR A 576 -38.91 -60.02 -9.59
C THR A 576 -37.71 -59.48 -10.36
N ASN A 577 -36.82 -58.71 -9.71
CA ASN A 577 -35.61 -58.17 -10.35
C ASN A 577 -34.66 -59.28 -10.83
N LEU A 578 -34.55 -60.37 -10.06
CA LEU A 578 -33.76 -61.54 -10.43
C LEU A 578 -34.28 -62.25 -11.69
N GLN A 579 -35.58 -62.24 -11.95
CA GLN A 579 -36.14 -62.83 -13.18
C GLN A 579 -35.63 -62.17 -14.46
N PHE A 580 -35.24 -60.89 -14.40
CA PHE A 580 -34.66 -60.18 -15.54
C PHE A 580 -33.17 -60.51 -15.78
N LEU A 581 -32.47 -61.04 -14.79
CA LEU A 581 -31.04 -61.40 -14.89
C LEU A 581 -30.81 -62.89 -15.19
N LEU A 582 -31.77 -63.72 -14.78
CA LEU A 582 -31.75 -65.17 -14.91
C LEU A 582 -32.51 -65.63 -16.15
N LYS A 583 -32.20 -66.83 -16.66
CA LYS A 583 -32.88 -67.37 -17.84
C LYS A 583 -34.22 -67.98 -17.44
N ALA A 584 -35.27 -67.67 -18.20
CA ALA A 584 -36.59 -68.29 -18.03
C ALA A 584 -36.53 -69.80 -18.34
N ASP A 585 -37.23 -70.59 -17.54
CA ASP A 585 -37.43 -72.05 -17.71
C ASP A 585 -36.14 -72.91 -17.75
N GLN A 586 -35.07 -72.48 -17.10
CA GLN A 586 -33.87 -73.27 -16.84
C GLN A 586 -33.55 -73.30 -15.34
N PRO A 587 -32.91 -74.38 -14.82
CA PRO A 587 -32.43 -74.41 -13.45
C PRO A 587 -31.31 -73.38 -13.28
N ASN A 588 -31.45 -72.48 -12.30
CA ASN A 588 -30.49 -71.40 -12.06
C ASN A 588 -29.74 -71.62 -10.75
N VAL A 589 -28.40 -71.53 -10.80
CA VAL A 589 -27.55 -71.56 -9.60
C VAL A 589 -27.17 -70.14 -9.21
N ILE A 590 -27.59 -69.72 -8.01
CA ILE A 590 -27.32 -68.39 -7.46
C ILE A 590 -26.36 -68.54 -6.29
N MET A 591 -25.18 -67.92 -6.39
CA MET A 591 -24.27 -67.80 -5.26
C MET A 591 -24.48 -66.49 -4.53
N ILE A 592 -24.52 -66.52 -3.20
CA ILE A 592 -24.59 -65.34 -2.36
C ILE A 592 -23.26 -65.20 -1.62
N THR A 593 -22.54 -64.13 -1.94
CA THR A 593 -21.25 -63.80 -1.30
C THR A 593 -21.19 -62.32 -0.90
N SER A 594 -20.11 -61.91 -0.25
CA SER A 594 -19.95 -60.55 0.29
C SER A 594 -18.48 -60.24 0.57
N SER A 595 -18.11 -58.97 0.81
CA SER A 595 -16.71 -58.59 1.08
C SER A 595 -16.24 -59.08 2.45
N MET A 596 -17.13 -59.07 3.44
CA MET A 596 -16.81 -59.24 4.85
C MET A 596 -17.80 -60.17 5.56
N SER A 597 -17.38 -60.73 6.70
CA SER A 597 -18.30 -61.50 7.54
C SER A 597 -19.31 -60.56 8.23
N GLY A 598 -20.59 -60.93 8.31
CA GLY A 598 -21.62 -60.16 9.01
C GLY A 598 -22.50 -59.23 8.16
N GLU A 599 -22.37 -59.26 6.83
CA GLU A 599 -23.18 -58.44 5.91
C GLU A 599 -24.60 -58.97 5.67
N GLY A 600 -24.91 -60.19 6.13
CA GLY A 600 -26.25 -60.77 6.08
C GLY A 600 -26.49 -61.81 4.98
N LYS A 601 -25.43 -62.37 4.37
CA LYS A 601 -25.51 -63.45 3.36
C LYS A 601 -26.55 -64.53 3.68
N SER A 602 -26.35 -65.28 4.77
CA SER A 602 -27.26 -66.36 5.17
C SER A 602 -28.71 -65.90 5.40
N PHE A 603 -28.92 -64.66 5.85
CA PHE A 603 -30.26 -64.07 6.02
C PHE A 603 -30.93 -63.79 4.67
N ILE A 604 -30.18 -63.21 3.71
CA ILE A 604 -30.66 -63.01 2.34
C ILE A 604 -30.90 -64.36 1.66
N SER A 605 -29.99 -65.33 1.78
CA SER A 605 -30.10 -66.68 1.21
C SER A 605 -31.39 -67.37 1.65
N LEU A 606 -31.65 -67.38 2.96
CA LEU A 606 -32.84 -67.99 3.56
C LEU A 606 -34.14 -67.35 3.06
N ASN A 607 -34.23 -66.01 3.14
CA ASN A 607 -35.45 -65.30 2.79
C ASN A 607 -35.68 -65.27 1.27
N LEU A 608 -34.63 -65.21 0.45
CA LEU A 608 -34.74 -65.34 -1.00
C LEU A 608 -35.26 -66.72 -1.41
N ALA A 609 -34.75 -67.80 -0.79
CA ALA A 609 -35.25 -69.15 -1.05
C ALA A 609 -36.74 -69.29 -0.75
N ASN A 610 -37.17 -68.73 0.39
CA ASN A 610 -38.57 -68.73 0.76
C ASN A 610 -39.43 -67.87 -0.18
N ALA A 611 -38.94 -66.71 -0.63
CA ALA A 611 -39.63 -65.86 -1.61
C ALA A 611 -39.84 -66.57 -2.96
N LEU A 612 -38.85 -67.33 -3.42
CA LEU A 612 -38.92 -68.15 -4.64
C LEU A 612 -39.89 -69.32 -4.46
N ALA A 613 -39.86 -69.99 -3.30
CA ALA A 613 -40.73 -71.11 -2.99
C ALA A 613 -42.22 -70.74 -2.88
N ILE A 614 -42.53 -69.56 -2.32
CA ILE A 614 -43.89 -68.97 -2.36
C ILE A 614 -44.34 -68.70 -3.80
N GLY A 615 -43.41 -68.46 -4.72
CA GLY A 615 -43.65 -68.38 -6.17
C GLY A 615 -43.86 -69.73 -6.85
N ASN A 616 -44.10 -70.80 -6.08
CA ASN A 616 -44.28 -72.18 -6.53
C ASN A 616 -43.08 -72.77 -7.30
N LYS A 617 -41.87 -72.33 -6.96
CA LYS A 617 -40.61 -72.90 -7.48
C LYS A 617 -40.00 -73.88 -6.49
N THR A 618 -39.34 -74.92 -6.99
CA THR A 618 -38.57 -75.85 -6.14
C THR A 618 -37.17 -75.31 -5.91
N VAL A 619 -36.76 -75.19 -4.64
CA VAL A 619 -35.50 -74.55 -4.26
C VAL A 619 -34.70 -75.45 -3.35
N VAL A 620 -33.40 -75.56 -3.60
CA VAL A 620 -32.45 -76.16 -2.66
C VAL A 620 -31.48 -75.10 -2.16
N LEU A 621 -31.41 -74.96 -0.83
CA LEU A 621 -30.41 -74.16 -0.14
C LEU A 621 -29.19 -75.01 0.17
N MET A 622 -28.01 -74.56 -0.21
CA MET A 622 -26.76 -75.23 0.06
C MET A 622 -25.88 -74.35 0.93
N GLU A 623 -25.51 -74.84 2.11
CA GLU A 623 -24.58 -74.16 3.00
C GLU A 623 -23.14 -74.59 2.67
N LEU A 624 -22.44 -73.78 1.86
CA LEU A 624 -21.04 -74.01 1.49
C LEU A 624 -20.05 -73.06 2.20
N ASP A 625 -20.49 -72.25 3.16
CA ASP A 625 -19.59 -71.66 4.15
C ASP A 625 -19.19 -72.72 5.19
N LEU A 626 -18.22 -73.56 4.80
CA LEU A 626 -17.70 -74.64 5.64
C LEU A 626 -16.85 -74.14 6.81
N ARG A 627 -16.52 -72.84 6.86
CA ARG A 627 -15.67 -72.24 7.91
C ARG A 627 -16.51 -71.74 9.07
N LYS A 628 -17.63 -71.07 8.80
CA LYS A 628 -18.55 -70.54 9.81
C LYS A 628 -20.01 -70.77 9.39
N PRO A 629 -20.49 -72.03 9.39
CA PRO A 629 -21.86 -72.34 8.99
C PRO A 629 -22.87 -71.70 9.96
N LYS A 630 -23.82 -70.96 9.40
CA LYS A 630 -24.88 -70.23 10.13
C LYS A 630 -26.28 -70.45 9.56
N LEU A 631 -26.39 -70.94 8.33
CA LEU A 631 -27.67 -71.14 7.66
C LEU A 631 -28.45 -72.27 8.33
N THR A 632 -27.81 -73.41 8.58
CA THR A 632 -28.49 -74.59 9.18
C THR A 632 -28.98 -74.30 10.60
N THR A 633 -28.19 -73.56 11.39
CA THR A 633 -28.56 -73.15 12.75
C THR A 633 -29.65 -72.08 12.78
N ASN A 634 -29.65 -71.14 11.82
CA ASN A 634 -30.69 -70.10 11.69
C ASN A 634 -32.08 -70.67 11.38
N ILE A 635 -32.15 -71.88 10.82
CA ILE A 635 -33.39 -72.60 10.48
C ILE A 635 -33.84 -73.54 11.62
N GLY A 636 -33.01 -73.70 12.66
CA GLY A 636 -33.29 -74.58 13.81
C GLY A 636 -33.08 -76.08 13.52
N MET A 637 -32.30 -76.42 12.48
CA MET A 637 -31.99 -77.81 12.11
C MET A 637 -30.61 -78.24 12.63
N VAL A 638 -30.39 -79.55 12.78
CA VAL A 638 -29.14 -80.09 13.32
C VAL A 638 -28.15 -80.42 12.20
N ASN A 639 -26.95 -79.84 12.26
CA ASN A 639 -25.89 -80.02 11.26
C ASN A 639 -25.08 -81.33 11.51
N LYS A 640 -25.67 -82.50 11.23
CA LYS A 640 -25.04 -83.83 11.45
C LYS A 640 -24.41 -84.44 10.20
N SER A 641 -25.10 -84.38 9.07
CA SER A 641 -24.67 -84.95 7.79
C SER A 641 -24.94 -83.96 6.67
N GLY A 642 -23.88 -83.60 5.93
CA GLY A 642 -23.94 -82.56 4.91
C GLY A 642 -22.81 -82.69 3.89
N PHE A 643 -22.51 -81.60 3.19
CA PHE A 643 -21.54 -81.55 2.11
C PHE A 643 -20.15 -82.09 2.50
N SER A 644 -19.63 -81.72 3.68
CA SER A 644 -18.30 -82.15 4.13
C SER A 644 -18.18 -83.67 4.26
N ASN A 645 -19.19 -84.34 4.82
CA ASN A 645 -19.22 -85.81 4.94
C ASN A 645 -19.41 -86.51 3.58
N TYR A 646 -20.21 -85.94 2.68
CA TYR A 646 -20.42 -86.49 1.34
C TYR A 646 -19.11 -86.54 0.54
N VAL A 647 -18.34 -85.44 0.58
CA VAL A 647 -17.06 -85.36 -0.12
C VAL A 647 -16.00 -86.22 0.56
N ALA A 648 -15.81 -86.07 1.89
CA ALA A 648 -14.70 -86.68 2.64
C ALA A 648 -14.85 -88.20 2.85
N THR A 649 -16.04 -88.70 3.17
CA THR A 649 -16.24 -90.13 3.49
C THR A 649 -16.66 -90.98 2.30
N GLY A 650 -17.29 -90.39 1.26
CA GLY A 650 -17.70 -91.09 0.03
C GLY A 650 -18.72 -92.23 0.18
N LYS A 651 -19.26 -92.43 1.38
CA LYS A 651 -20.24 -93.49 1.72
C LYS A 651 -21.69 -93.04 1.69
N LEU A 652 -21.95 -91.73 1.56
CA LEU A 652 -23.29 -91.14 1.52
C LEU A 652 -23.68 -90.87 0.06
N SER A 653 -24.92 -91.17 -0.31
CA SER A 653 -25.46 -90.78 -1.62
C SER A 653 -25.90 -89.30 -1.61
N ILE A 654 -26.10 -88.70 -2.79
CA ILE A 654 -26.56 -87.31 -2.92
C ILE A 654 -27.97 -87.14 -2.31
N GLU A 655 -28.80 -88.18 -2.37
CA GLU A 655 -30.16 -88.15 -1.84
C GLU A 655 -30.18 -88.15 -0.31
N ASP A 656 -29.19 -88.78 0.34
CA ASP A 656 -29.07 -88.86 1.79
C ASP A 656 -28.73 -87.51 2.46
N ILE A 657 -28.16 -86.56 1.70
CA ILE A 657 -27.76 -85.23 2.20
C ILE A 657 -28.80 -84.13 1.92
N ILE A 658 -29.83 -84.43 1.13
CA ILE A 658 -30.92 -83.49 0.83
C ILE A 658 -32.00 -83.65 1.89
N THR A 659 -32.16 -82.64 2.74
CA THR A 659 -33.15 -82.65 3.83
C THR A 659 -34.28 -81.66 3.55
N PRO A 660 -35.56 -82.03 3.70
CA PRO A 660 -36.66 -81.07 3.59
C PRO A 660 -36.60 -80.09 4.77
N THR A 661 -36.84 -78.80 4.51
CA THR A 661 -36.81 -77.77 5.56
C THR A 661 -38.15 -77.63 6.27
N THR A 662 -38.13 -77.06 7.47
CA THR A 662 -39.33 -76.68 8.24
C THR A 662 -39.95 -75.36 7.79
N ILE A 663 -39.31 -74.65 6.84
CA ILE A 663 -39.70 -73.31 6.38
C ILE A 663 -40.83 -73.37 5.36
N HIS A 664 -40.66 -74.16 4.30
CA HIS A 664 -41.63 -74.30 3.22
C HIS A 664 -41.47 -75.67 2.53
N LYS A 665 -42.58 -76.25 2.06
CA LYS A 665 -42.60 -77.61 1.47
C LYS A 665 -41.72 -77.74 0.22
N ASN A 666 -41.54 -76.64 -0.52
CA ASN A 666 -40.74 -76.60 -1.74
C ASN A 666 -39.26 -76.20 -1.51
N VAL A 667 -38.83 -76.05 -0.24
CA VAL A 667 -37.44 -75.70 0.09
C VAL A 667 -36.75 -76.89 0.75
N SER A 668 -35.70 -77.39 0.11
CA SER A 668 -34.78 -78.39 0.66
C SER A 668 -33.48 -77.73 1.12
N LEU A 669 -32.76 -78.34 2.05
CA LEU A 669 -31.48 -77.88 2.58
C LEU A 669 -30.43 -78.99 2.47
N ILE A 670 -29.25 -78.58 2.00
CA ILE A 670 -28.00 -79.33 2.12
C ILE A 670 -27.14 -78.56 3.11
N SER A 671 -26.96 -79.15 4.29
CA SER A 671 -26.12 -78.56 5.33
C SER A 671 -24.64 -78.67 4.98
N SER A 672 -23.81 -77.83 5.60
CA SER A 672 -22.35 -77.89 5.46
C SER A 672 -21.76 -79.22 5.95
N GLY A 673 -22.39 -79.85 6.93
CA GLY A 673 -21.82 -80.95 7.71
C GLY A 673 -20.88 -80.44 8.82
N PRO A 674 -20.22 -81.35 9.57
CA PRO A 674 -19.22 -80.95 10.56
C PRO A 674 -18.11 -80.12 9.90
N ILE A 675 -17.59 -79.13 10.63
CA ILE A 675 -16.55 -78.20 10.16
C ILE A 675 -15.30 -79.01 9.79
N PRO A 676 -14.89 -79.03 8.50
CA PRO A 676 -13.76 -79.83 8.06
C PRO A 676 -12.42 -79.12 8.38
N PRO A 677 -11.31 -79.88 8.53
CA PRO A 677 -9.98 -79.29 8.74
C PRO A 677 -9.50 -78.50 7.51
N ASN A 678 -9.85 -78.94 6.29
CA ASN A 678 -9.44 -78.32 5.02
C ASN A 678 -10.66 -77.96 4.13
N PRO A 679 -11.36 -76.83 4.38
CA PRO A 679 -12.54 -76.40 3.61
C PRO A 679 -12.33 -76.27 2.09
N ALA A 680 -11.24 -75.61 1.66
CA ALA A 680 -11.00 -75.30 0.25
C ALA A 680 -10.72 -76.55 -0.60
N GLU A 681 -10.04 -77.55 -0.05
CA GLU A 681 -9.75 -78.83 -0.74
C GLU A 681 -11.03 -79.63 -1.01
N LEU A 682 -12.02 -79.55 -0.11
CA LEU A 682 -13.32 -80.19 -0.32
C LEU A 682 -14.13 -79.52 -1.42
N LEU A 683 -14.02 -78.20 -1.57
CA LEU A 683 -14.70 -77.43 -2.63
C LEU A 683 -14.08 -77.66 -4.02
N LEU A 684 -12.78 -77.99 -4.09
CA LEU A 684 -12.09 -78.33 -5.34
C LEU A 684 -12.41 -79.74 -5.87
N ASN A 685 -13.08 -80.58 -5.07
CA ASN A 685 -13.34 -81.95 -5.44
C ASN A 685 -14.40 -82.06 -6.56
N GLU A 686 -14.16 -82.92 -7.56
CA GLU A 686 -15.10 -83.18 -8.67
C GLU A 686 -16.51 -83.58 -8.20
N LYS A 687 -16.66 -84.14 -7.00
CA LYS A 687 -17.97 -84.44 -6.39
C LYS A 687 -18.86 -83.21 -6.24
N LEU A 688 -18.31 -82.01 -6.07
CA LEU A 688 -19.12 -80.77 -6.03
C LEU A 688 -19.81 -80.54 -7.37
N LYS A 689 -19.12 -80.78 -8.49
CA LYS A 689 -19.69 -80.68 -9.83
C LYS A 689 -20.82 -81.68 -10.01
N THR A 690 -20.58 -82.96 -9.69
CA THR A 690 -21.60 -84.01 -9.77
C THR A 690 -22.82 -83.70 -8.90
N LEU A 691 -22.61 -83.12 -7.72
CA LEU A 691 -23.69 -82.67 -6.84
C LEU A 691 -24.51 -81.54 -7.47
N ILE A 692 -23.87 -80.48 -7.97
CA ILE A 692 -24.58 -79.34 -8.56
C ILE A 692 -25.33 -79.76 -9.84
N ASP A 693 -24.74 -80.60 -10.68
CA ASP A 693 -25.39 -81.11 -11.89
C ASP A 693 -26.65 -81.93 -11.54
N PHE A 694 -26.58 -82.80 -10.53
CA PHE A 694 -27.75 -83.54 -10.03
C PHE A 694 -28.84 -82.60 -9.48
N LEU A 695 -28.45 -81.53 -8.77
CA LEU A 695 -29.41 -80.58 -8.21
C LEU A 695 -30.08 -79.72 -9.28
N LYS A 696 -29.38 -79.40 -10.37
CA LYS A 696 -29.95 -78.70 -11.53
C LYS A 696 -31.06 -79.50 -12.20
N GLU A 697 -30.98 -80.83 -12.21
CA GLU A 697 -32.03 -81.69 -12.78
C GLU A 697 -33.28 -81.76 -11.90
N LYS A 698 -33.14 -81.60 -10.57
CA LYS A 698 -34.21 -81.82 -9.58
C LYS A 698 -34.88 -80.55 -9.07
N PHE A 699 -34.21 -79.40 -9.12
CA PHE A 699 -34.67 -78.14 -8.54
C PHE A 699 -34.63 -77.00 -9.56
N ASP A 700 -35.63 -76.11 -9.50
CA ASP A 700 -35.66 -74.89 -10.33
C ASP A 700 -34.56 -73.89 -9.94
N TYR A 701 -34.22 -73.82 -8.65
CA TYR A 701 -33.19 -72.92 -8.12
C TYR A 701 -32.28 -73.63 -7.12
N VAL A 702 -30.98 -73.44 -7.29
CA VAL A 702 -29.94 -73.84 -6.33
C VAL A 702 -29.34 -72.57 -5.73
N ILE A 703 -29.56 -72.31 -4.45
CA ILE A 703 -29.03 -71.14 -3.76
C ILE A 703 -27.87 -71.58 -2.88
N ILE A 704 -26.68 -71.04 -3.15
CA ILE A 704 -25.46 -71.36 -2.43
C ILE A 704 -25.09 -70.21 -1.49
N ASP A 705 -25.14 -70.47 -0.19
CA ASP A 705 -24.59 -69.56 0.83
C ASP A 705 -23.09 -69.83 0.97
N SER A 706 -22.25 -68.88 0.55
CA SER A 706 -20.80 -69.04 0.50
C SER A 706 -20.06 -68.14 1.50
N ALA A 707 -18.77 -68.42 1.71
CA ALA A 707 -17.91 -67.60 2.53
C ALA A 707 -17.68 -66.21 1.89
N PRO A 708 -17.34 -65.17 2.67
CA PRO A 708 -17.05 -63.84 2.13
C PRO A 708 -15.85 -63.86 1.17
N VAL A 709 -16.06 -63.50 -0.09
CA VAL A 709 -15.02 -63.50 -1.15
C VAL A 709 -13.88 -62.51 -0.88
N GLY A 710 -14.13 -61.46 -0.09
CA GLY A 710 -13.08 -60.52 0.33
C GLY A 710 -12.15 -61.06 1.43
N LEU A 711 -12.46 -62.22 2.03
CA LEU A 711 -11.66 -62.83 3.11
C LEU A 711 -11.01 -64.15 2.73
N VAL A 712 -11.69 -64.97 1.91
CA VAL A 712 -11.22 -66.31 1.51
C VAL A 712 -11.60 -66.63 0.07
N SER A 713 -10.83 -67.50 -0.59
CA SER A 713 -11.06 -67.87 -1.99
C SER A 713 -12.19 -68.88 -2.21
N ASP A 714 -12.80 -69.40 -1.14
CA ASP A 714 -13.81 -70.47 -1.19
C ASP A 714 -14.97 -70.15 -2.17
N ALA A 715 -15.45 -68.90 -2.21
CA ALA A 715 -16.50 -68.48 -3.15
C ALA A 715 -16.05 -68.51 -4.62
N LEU A 716 -14.77 -68.21 -4.92
CA LEU A 716 -14.22 -68.26 -6.28
C LEU A 716 -14.07 -69.71 -6.79
N LEU A 717 -13.94 -70.68 -5.88
CA LEU A 717 -13.87 -72.10 -6.25
C LEU A 717 -15.23 -72.65 -6.70
N ILE A 718 -16.31 -72.12 -6.12
CA ILE A 718 -17.69 -72.50 -6.43
C ILE A 718 -18.17 -71.84 -7.73
N GLU A 719 -17.58 -70.70 -8.08
CA GLU A 719 -18.08 -69.81 -9.14
C GLU A 719 -18.23 -70.47 -10.52
N ASN A 720 -17.40 -71.45 -10.85
CA ASN A 720 -17.47 -72.16 -12.12
C ASN A 720 -18.82 -72.87 -12.35
N PHE A 721 -19.58 -73.11 -11.29
CA PHE A 721 -20.87 -73.80 -11.32
C PHE A 721 -22.08 -72.87 -11.21
N VAL A 722 -21.84 -71.56 -11.09
CA VAL A 722 -22.84 -70.52 -10.78
C VAL A 722 -23.29 -69.78 -12.05
N ASP A 723 -24.56 -69.40 -12.09
CA ASP A 723 -25.17 -68.62 -13.19
C ASP A 723 -25.31 -67.12 -12.85
N LEU A 724 -25.44 -66.80 -11.56
CA LEU A 724 -25.55 -65.43 -11.03
C LEU A 724 -24.90 -65.32 -9.65
N THR A 725 -24.06 -64.30 -9.46
CA THR A 725 -23.54 -63.95 -8.13
C THR A 725 -24.27 -62.75 -7.54
N LEU A 726 -24.92 -62.94 -6.39
CA LEU A 726 -25.46 -61.87 -5.57
C LEU A 726 -24.42 -61.42 -4.54
N TYR A 727 -24.02 -60.16 -4.64
CA TYR A 727 -23.03 -59.55 -3.77
C TYR A 727 -23.71 -58.69 -2.70
N ILE A 728 -23.59 -59.10 -1.44
CA ILE A 728 -24.27 -58.42 -0.34
C ILE A 728 -23.37 -57.31 0.22
N THR A 729 -23.92 -56.11 0.36
CA THR A 729 -23.30 -55.00 1.11
C THR A 729 -24.24 -54.57 2.24
N ARG A 730 -23.73 -53.97 3.31
CA ARG A 730 -24.51 -53.58 4.48
C ARG A 730 -24.31 -52.10 4.82
N GLN A 731 -25.41 -51.36 4.97
CA GLN A 731 -25.36 -49.93 5.32
C GLN A 731 -24.65 -49.72 6.66
N ALA A 732 -23.82 -48.68 6.75
CA ALA A 732 -23.04 -48.28 7.93
C ALA A 732 -22.10 -49.37 8.50
N PHE A 733 -21.87 -50.47 7.77
CA PHE A 733 -21.00 -51.58 8.15
C PHE A 733 -19.90 -51.82 7.10
N THR A 734 -20.27 -52.00 5.84
CA THR A 734 -19.31 -52.23 4.75
C THR A 734 -18.47 -50.98 4.48
N PHE A 735 -17.16 -51.13 4.37
CA PHE A 735 -16.26 -50.03 4.01
C PHE A 735 -16.34 -49.72 2.52
N LYS A 736 -16.29 -48.43 2.15
CA LYS A 736 -16.33 -47.99 0.74
C LYS A 736 -15.18 -48.59 -0.09
N SER A 737 -14.01 -48.78 0.52
CA SER A 737 -12.86 -49.43 -0.13
C SER A 737 -13.11 -50.88 -0.52
N GLN A 738 -14.04 -51.59 0.14
CA GLN A 738 -14.33 -52.99 -0.17
C GLN A 738 -15.12 -53.14 -1.48
N LEU A 739 -15.72 -52.06 -1.99
CA LEU A 739 -16.34 -52.05 -3.32
C LEU A 739 -15.30 -52.26 -4.44
N SER A 740 -14.03 -51.92 -4.22
CA SER A 740 -12.99 -52.23 -5.21
C SER A 740 -12.83 -53.73 -5.42
N ILE A 741 -13.03 -54.56 -4.39
CA ILE A 741 -12.92 -56.02 -4.49
C ILE A 741 -13.96 -56.56 -5.47
N VAL A 742 -15.23 -56.14 -5.35
CA VAL A 742 -16.28 -56.60 -6.26
C VAL A 742 -16.08 -56.04 -7.67
N ASN A 743 -15.62 -54.79 -7.79
CA ASN A 743 -15.30 -54.20 -9.09
C ASN A 743 -14.18 -54.94 -9.80
N ASP A 744 -13.09 -55.26 -9.10
CA ASP A 744 -11.94 -55.98 -9.65
C ASP A 744 -12.34 -57.40 -10.06
N LEU A 745 -13.13 -58.10 -9.23
CA LEU A 745 -13.63 -59.43 -9.54
C LEU A 745 -14.61 -59.44 -10.71
N HIS A 746 -15.44 -58.40 -10.84
CA HIS A 746 -16.34 -58.22 -11.97
C HIS A 746 -15.57 -57.86 -13.26
N ALA A 747 -14.61 -56.93 -13.19
CA ALA A 747 -13.80 -56.49 -14.33
C ALA A 747 -12.85 -57.58 -14.85
N THR A 748 -12.35 -58.44 -13.97
CA THR A 748 -11.52 -59.60 -14.35
C THR A 748 -12.34 -60.84 -14.71
N GLU A 749 -13.68 -60.72 -14.80
CA GLU A 749 -14.63 -61.80 -15.10
C GLU A 749 -14.50 -63.03 -14.17
N LYS A 750 -13.96 -62.84 -12.97
CA LYS A 750 -13.81 -63.88 -11.94
C LYS A 750 -15.12 -64.19 -11.22
N LEU A 751 -16.15 -63.35 -11.40
CA LEU A 751 -17.52 -63.58 -10.94
C LEU A 751 -18.48 -63.31 -12.11
N ARG A 752 -19.36 -64.26 -12.42
CA ARG A 752 -20.34 -64.19 -13.48
C ARG A 752 -21.56 -63.42 -13.01
N LYS A 753 -21.99 -62.47 -13.86
CA LYS A 753 -23.23 -61.69 -13.72
C LYS A 753 -23.45 -61.21 -12.29
N VAL A 754 -22.55 -60.35 -11.80
CA VAL A 754 -22.63 -59.86 -10.43
C VAL A 754 -23.76 -58.84 -10.29
N ALA A 755 -24.53 -58.94 -9.21
CA ALA A 755 -25.53 -57.94 -8.85
C ALA A 755 -25.47 -57.64 -7.35
N ILE A 756 -25.63 -56.37 -6.97
CA ILE A 756 -25.49 -55.94 -5.57
C ILE A 756 -26.84 -55.91 -4.87
N VAL A 757 -26.87 -56.41 -3.64
CA VAL A 757 -28.00 -56.24 -2.72
C VAL A 757 -27.51 -55.48 -1.50
N VAL A 758 -28.20 -54.37 -1.18
CA VAL A 758 -27.89 -53.56 0.00
C VAL A 758 -28.80 -54.02 1.13
N ASN A 759 -28.21 -54.51 2.20
CA ASN A 759 -28.89 -55.04 3.36
C ASN A 759 -28.80 -54.06 4.55
N ASP A 760 -29.74 -54.20 5.47
CA ASP A 760 -29.79 -53.48 6.75
C ASP A 760 -30.00 -51.97 6.63
N ILE A 761 -30.82 -51.53 5.68
CA ILE A 761 -31.07 -50.10 5.45
C ILE A 761 -31.93 -49.53 6.59
N SER A 762 -31.42 -48.52 7.29
CA SER A 762 -32.13 -47.88 8.41
C SER A 762 -33.26 -46.97 7.90
N SER A 763 -34.47 -47.14 8.43
CA SER A 763 -35.66 -46.34 8.07
C SER A 763 -35.60 -44.89 8.57
N ASN A 764 -34.79 -44.61 9.60
CA ASN A 764 -34.64 -43.27 10.19
C ASN A 764 -33.67 -42.35 9.44
N SER A 765 -32.95 -42.87 8.45
CA SER A 765 -32.08 -42.04 7.60
C SER A 765 -32.84 -41.61 6.35
N GLY A 766 -33.53 -40.46 6.41
CA GLY A 766 -34.02 -39.75 5.22
C GLY A 766 -32.93 -39.46 4.17
N SER A 767 -31.66 -39.72 4.51
CA SER A 767 -30.47 -39.60 3.68
C SER A 767 -30.25 -40.74 2.67
N TYR A 768 -30.84 -41.94 2.84
CA TYR A 768 -30.65 -43.04 1.87
C TYR A 768 -31.55 -42.88 0.63
N TYR A 769 -32.78 -42.36 0.82
CA TYR A 769 -33.75 -42.07 -0.25
C TYR A 769 -33.68 -40.64 -0.80
N GLY A 770 -32.91 -39.75 -0.18
CA GLY A 770 -32.89 -38.30 -0.49
C GLY A 770 -32.11 -37.87 -1.73
N TYR A 771 -31.64 -38.79 -2.58
CA TYR A 771 -30.79 -38.49 -3.74
C TYR A 771 -31.33 -39.17 -5.02
N GLY A 772 -31.92 -38.39 -5.92
CA GLY A 772 -32.03 -38.70 -7.36
C GLY A 772 -33.41 -39.06 -7.95
N TYR A 773 -33.79 -38.28 -8.96
CA TYR A 773 -34.82 -38.51 -9.99
C TYR A 773 -36.30 -38.60 -9.58
N GLY A 774 -37.01 -37.48 -9.75
CA GLY A 774 -38.40 -37.51 -10.17
C GLY A 774 -38.48 -38.02 -11.61
N GLY A 775 -39.13 -39.17 -11.81
CA GLY A 775 -39.41 -39.72 -13.14
C GLY A 775 -39.63 -41.22 -13.11
N TYR A 776 -40.91 -41.62 -13.14
CA TYR A 776 -41.42 -42.96 -13.43
C TYR A 776 -41.15 -44.07 -12.40
N GLY A 777 -41.84 -43.97 -11.26
CA GLY A 777 -42.19 -45.13 -10.44
C GLY A 777 -43.72 -45.22 -10.31
N TYR A 778 -44.34 -46.20 -10.97
CA TYR A 778 -45.77 -46.49 -10.88
C TYR A 778 -46.16 -46.86 -9.43
N GLY A 779 -46.60 -45.88 -8.66
CA GLY A 779 -47.25 -46.09 -7.37
C GLY A 779 -48.76 -46.26 -7.56
N TYR A 780 -49.24 -47.51 -7.55
CA TYR A 780 -50.65 -47.77 -7.27
C TYR A 780 -50.91 -47.43 -5.79
N GLY A 781 -51.71 -46.39 -5.58
CA GLY A 781 -52.22 -46.03 -4.27
C GLY A 781 -53.09 -47.14 -3.69
N TYR A 782 -52.82 -47.49 -2.43
CA TYR A 782 -53.83 -47.99 -1.52
C TYR A 782 -53.67 -47.24 -0.20
N GLY A 783 -54.71 -46.48 0.15
CA GLY A 783 -54.78 -45.77 1.42
C GLY A 783 -54.73 -46.77 2.58
N SER A 784 -53.81 -46.55 3.51
CA SER A 784 -53.87 -47.17 4.82
C SER A 784 -54.56 -46.21 5.77
N TYR A 785 -55.75 -46.62 6.20
CA TYR A 785 -56.45 -46.06 7.34
C TYR A 785 -55.63 -46.24 8.63
N GLY A 786 -55.85 -45.30 9.55
CA GLY A 786 -55.16 -45.06 10.80
C GLY A 786 -54.71 -46.29 11.59
N LEU A 787 -53.46 -46.22 12.02
CA LEU A 787 -53.01 -46.70 13.32
C LEU A 787 -52.22 -45.56 13.95
N ASP A 788 -52.79 -44.98 15.01
CA ASP A 788 -52.18 -43.95 15.83
C ASP A 788 -50.87 -44.47 16.44
N GLU A 789 -49.73 -43.88 16.06
CA GLU A 789 -48.51 -43.93 16.86
C GLU A 789 -48.54 -42.80 17.90
N PRO A 790 -48.18 -43.05 19.17
CA PRO A 790 -48.20 -42.02 20.19
C PRO A 790 -47.02 -41.05 20.00
N GLU A 791 -47.33 -39.75 19.94
CA GLU A 791 -46.36 -38.66 19.94
C GLU A 791 -45.34 -38.80 21.09
N LYS A 792 -44.05 -38.96 20.75
CA LYS A 792 -42.96 -38.77 21.71
C LYS A 792 -42.69 -37.28 21.92
N LYS A 793 -43.10 -36.79 23.09
CA LYS A 793 -42.78 -35.46 23.63
C LYS A 793 -41.27 -35.25 23.78
N TRP A 794 -40.83 -34.04 23.44
CA TRP A 794 -39.45 -33.58 23.22
C TRP A 794 -38.51 -33.55 24.44
N TRP A 795 -38.93 -34.01 25.62
CA TRP A 795 -38.14 -33.87 26.87
C TRP A 795 -37.64 -35.18 27.51
N ASN A 796 -37.86 -36.35 26.91
CA ASN A 796 -37.35 -37.61 27.49
C ASN A 796 -35.96 -37.98 26.96
N PHE A 797 -34.93 -37.40 27.58
CA PHE A 797 -33.56 -37.92 27.53
C PHE A 797 -33.45 -39.13 28.48
N LYS A 798 -33.18 -40.32 27.94
CA LYS A 798 -32.71 -41.46 28.73
C LYS A 798 -31.33 -41.13 29.32
N LYS A 799 -31.21 -41.26 30.64
CA LYS A 799 -29.92 -41.39 31.32
C LYS A 799 -29.18 -42.63 30.79
N SER A 800 -27.85 -42.49 30.73
CA SER A 800 -26.83 -43.51 30.48
C SER A 800 -27.15 -44.87 31.09
#